data_AF-A0A2S7D004-F1
#
_entry.id   AF-A0A2S7D004-F1
#
_cell.length_a   1.000
_cell.length_b   1.000
_cell.length_c   1.000
_cell.angle_alpha   90.00
_cell.angle_beta   90.00
_cell.angle_gamma   90.00
#
_symmetry.space_group_name_H-M   'P 1'
#
loop_
_entity.id
_entity.type
_entity.pdbx_description
1 polymer ?
#
loop_
_entity_poly.entity_id
_entity_poly.type
_entity_poly.pdbx_seq_one_letter_code
_entity_poly.pdbx_strand_id
1 'polypeptide(L)'
;MDRRTFLRQGMAATAAVGAGAVLAGQAGSASAAASPSALRPRLEALPSAAHVGSKLCSFEHLQQQWSVYEHLDDPQGQLTLWTDGGMLRLDKYTEAAYPAAGAPYFGLPLAQVAMADADLLADRLLRDGDPDEAQVRDVAPPPASLLDPKDNGGRWPWTTFVGTRESLDTMPILPNGRSRTSRPEHAFTELGEEALIKRREEGMLGGWMPAVRKVMRREGEADAWYDVLVFADVRASDRFVVQTWHRTMQVRGGQIVAVHYTHSYPAFGDVRTAATAEQFYAALIDFAAYWQQALDGTVQAQCPDASWNAMAQFAFARELVVRPGGDYPKYGAVERDYYGNEYDGFQDTFTSSLYANLEWGRFAQAAAVLDNYFDAFVQDDGLPNMRGPEVGQFGLTLSLLARYLRYTGDTVRLRRLLPKIAATAQVLCTLHDQALALPRNAHGHGLLHGWNESDACLFPDPSLWWKPYYANSALTIRGWEDIAQVWSTLGGDAAVATQWQRRATQLRTRLQASLRANVRRDLSPPYVGPLPGTKLTFRQSLLQEKPSEQQWPHRAYAELLQADVLPDDLAHLVIDCLRGHGGTSIGVVANIAPPEPGSRDLLGFISYGYAQQLLRLDRIEEYLLFVYAHRYQVHTRGSWTAGEVSGITGGMPLFCMPAQMTIPLLLRWMLVSDDSAGEQLFLARAVPRAWLASGEAVGMTAAPTRWGTVTLRLRTDTTARRIDAQVQLPERAPERTWLTLRAPAGTRLQRVLVDGKAARLQGPHADRVGLSHSAAAVQVQAWYV
;
A
#
# COMPACT_ATOMS: atom_id res chain seq x y z
N MET A 1 -40.71 26.76 -1.78
CA MET A 1 -40.69 26.35 -3.20
C MET A 1 -41.00 24.87 -3.26
N ASP A 2 -42.17 24.51 -3.79
CA ASP A 2 -42.74 23.16 -3.75
C ASP A 2 -42.21 22.28 -4.89
N ARG A 3 -41.68 21.11 -4.53
CA ARG A 3 -40.91 20.16 -5.36
C ARG A 3 -41.76 19.41 -6.40
N ARG A 4 -43.09 19.61 -6.39
CA ARG A 4 -44.06 18.91 -7.26
C ARG A 4 -44.36 19.58 -8.59
N THR A 5 -43.96 20.84 -8.82
CA THR A 5 -44.26 21.55 -10.07
C THR A 5 -43.16 21.43 -11.13
N PHE A 6 -41.94 21.00 -10.75
CA PHE A 6 -40.79 20.86 -11.66
C PHE A 6 -40.85 19.62 -12.57
N LEU A 7 -41.61 18.58 -12.19
CA LEU A 7 -41.65 17.30 -12.91
C LEU A 7 -42.72 17.20 -14.01
N ARG A 8 -43.42 18.29 -14.35
CA ARG A 8 -44.51 18.27 -15.36
C ARG A 8 -44.27 19.08 -16.63
N GLN A 9 -43.12 19.74 -16.80
CA GLN A 9 -42.86 20.60 -17.99
C GLN A 9 -41.57 20.26 -18.75
N GLY A 10 -41.03 19.05 -18.60
CA GLY A 10 -39.80 18.60 -19.24
C GLY A 10 -39.97 17.59 -20.38
N MET A 11 -41.09 17.61 -21.11
CA MET A 11 -41.26 16.79 -22.33
C MET A 11 -41.74 17.66 -23.50
N ALA A 12 -40.81 18.21 -24.26
CA ALA A 12 -40.86 18.42 -25.71
C ALA A 12 -39.72 19.35 -26.13
N ALA A 13 -39.16 19.07 -27.32
CA ALA A 13 -38.19 19.88 -28.06
C ALA A 13 -36.72 19.76 -27.67
N THR A 14 -36.02 18.77 -28.23
CA THR A 14 -35.01 19.08 -29.28
C THR A 14 -34.69 17.82 -30.09
N ALA A 15 -35.30 17.73 -31.27
CA ALA A 15 -34.83 16.90 -32.36
C ALA A 15 -34.17 17.82 -33.41
N ALA A 16 -33.06 17.34 -33.97
CA ALA A 16 -32.43 17.80 -35.21
C ALA A 16 -31.64 19.13 -35.22
N VAL A 17 -30.34 19.03 -34.90
CA VAL A 17 -29.17 19.49 -35.69
C VAL A 17 -27.99 18.64 -35.18
N GLY A 18 -27.14 17.95 -35.92
CA GLY A 18 -26.87 17.82 -37.34
C GLY A 18 -25.54 17.04 -37.45
N ALA A 19 -25.48 16.11 -38.39
CA ALA A 19 -24.41 15.15 -38.65
C ALA A 19 -22.97 15.68 -38.62
N GLY A 20 -22.05 14.88 -38.06
CA GLY A 20 -20.61 15.08 -38.24
C GLY A 20 -19.74 14.22 -37.32
N ALA A 21 -19.59 12.93 -37.62
CA ALA A 21 -18.41 12.07 -37.36
C ALA A 21 -18.81 10.58 -37.37
N VAL A 22 -19.12 10.05 -38.55
CA VAL A 22 -19.11 8.60 -38.80
C VAL A 22 -17.81 8.31 -39.54
N LEU A 23 -16.81 7.80 -38.82
CA LEU A 23 -15.69 7.00 -39.37
C LEU A 23 -15.18 6.09 -38.24
N ALA A 24 -16.00 5.10 -37.86
CA ALA A 24 -15.51 3.93 -37.15
C ALA A 24 -14.96 2.96 -38.20
N GLY A 25 -13.65 2.67 -38.09
CA GLY A 25 -12.90 1.81 -39.00
C GLY A 25 -13.48 0.40 -39.10
N GLN A 26 -13.39 -0.14 -40.32
CA GLN A 26 -13.76 -1.50 -40.67
C GLN A 26 -13.01 -2.51 -39.79
N ALA A 27 -13.77 -3.38 -39.16
CA ALA A 27 -13.28 -4.57 -38.49
C ALA A 27 -12.56 -5.47 -39.50
N GLY A 28 -11.25 -5.62 -39.32
CA GLY A 28 -10.50 -6.74 -39.89
C GLY A 28 -10.98 -8.03 -39.24
N SER A 29 -11.23 -9.05 -40.07
CA SER A 29 -11.59 -10.40 -39.66
C SER A 29 -10.53 -10.98 -38.72
N ALA A 30 -10.82 -10.97 -37.42
CA ALA A 30 -10.06 -11.71 -36.44
C ALA A 30 -10.22 -13.21 -36.75
N SER A 31 -9.09 -13.87 -36.99
CA SER A 31 -9.02 -15.33 -37.03
C SER A 31 -9.70 -15.88 -35.79
N ALA A 32 -10.48 -16.97 -35.93
CA ALA A 32 -11.05 -17.70 -34.80
C ALA A 32 -9.93 -18.05 -33.82
N ALA A 33 -9.78 -17.23 -32.77
CA ALA A 33 -8.88 -17.48 -31.67
C ALA A 33 -9.40 -18.76 -31.00
N ALA A 34 -8.54 -19.76 -30.87
CA ALA A 34 -8.83 -20.93 -30.07
C ALA A 34 -9.43 -20.48 -28.72
N SER A 35 -10.53 -21.09 -28.29
CA SER A 35 -11.11 -20.80 -26.99
C SER A 35 -10.00 -20.86 -25.94
N PRO A 36 -9.78 -19.81 -25.14
CA PRO A 36 -8.74 -19.83 -24.13
C PRO A 36 -8.98 -21.06 -23.25
N SER A 37 -7.93 -21.88 -23.07
CA SER A 37 -7.96 -23.00 -22.14
C SER A 37 -8.50 -22.52 -20.80
N ALA A 38 -9.46 -23.24 -20.22
CA ALA A 38 -9.94 -22.94 -18.89
C ALA A 38 -8.76 -22.91 -17.91
N LEU A 39 -8.70 -21.86 -17.09
CA LEU A 39 -7.66 -21.72 -16.07
C LEU A 39 -7.81 -22.82 -15.03
N ARG A 40 -6.69 -23.35 -14.56
CA ARG A 40 -6.66 -24.39 -13.53
C ARG A 40 -5.95 -23.84 -12.29
N PRO A 41 -6.47 -24.11 -11.08
CA PRO A 41 -5.80 -23.70 -9.86
C PRO A 41 -4.51 -24.50 -9.66
N ARG A 42 -3.60 -23.96 -8.87
CA ARG A 42 -2.44 -24.68 -8.34
C ARG A 42 -2.92 -25.70 -7.32
N LEU A 43 -2.51 -26.95 -7.52
CA LEU A 43 -2.84 -28.07 -6.63
C LEU A 43 -1.61 -28.50 -5.86
N GLU A 44 -1.81 -28.74 -4.57
CA GLU A 44 -0.88 -29.45 -3.71
C GLU A 44 -1.05 -30.97 -3.91
N ALA A 45 0.01 -31.73 -3.64
CA ALA A 45 -0.08 -33.18 -3.59
C ALA A 45 -1.06 -33.60 -2.47
N LEU A 46 -1.82 -34.66 -2.74
CA LEU A 46 -2.71 -35.22 -1.73
C LEU A 46 -1.90 -35.75 -0.54
N PRO A 47 -2.27 -35.40 0.72
CA PRO A 47 -1.58 -35.94 1.88
C PRO A 47 -1.83 -37.46 1.99
N SER A 48 -0.91 -38.17 2.64
CA SER A 48 -1.00 -39.62 2.84
C SER A 48 -2.09 -40.05 3.84
N ALA A 49 -2.60 -39.11 4.64
CA ALA A 49 -3.69 -39.35 5.58
C ALA A 49 -5.07 -39.14 4.92
N ALA A 50 -6.09 -39.84 5.43
CA ALA A 50 -7.47 -39.64 5.00
C ALA A 50 -7.93 -38.18 5.20
N HIS A 51 -8.93 -37.76 4.42
CA HIS A 51 -9.51 -36.42 4.54
C HIS A 51 -9.87 -36.07 5.99
N VAL A 52 -9.56 -34.85 6.41
CA VAL A 52 -9.93 -34.33 7.73
C VAL A 52 -10.91 -33.18 7.52
N GLY A 53 -12.03 -33.18 8.26
CA GLY A 53 -13.09 -32.17 8.15
C GLY A 53 -14.42 -32.70 7.61
N SER A 54 -15.45 -31.87 7.70
CA SER A 54 -16.81 -32.17 7.25
C SER A 54 -16.92 -32.06 5.74
N LYS A 55 -17.42 -33.11 5.07
CA LYS A 55 -17.68 -33.09 3.63
C LYS A 55 -18.88 -32.18 3.32
N LEU A 56 -18.70 -31.22 2.41
CA LEU A 56 -19.74 -30.24 2.06
C LEU A 56 -20.53 -30.64 0.82
N CYS A 57 -19.85 -31.00 -0.27
CA CYS A 57 -20.46 -31.51 -1.50
C CYS A 57 -19.42 -32.24 -2.38
N SER A 58 -19.90 -32.85 -3.46
CA SER A 58 -19.07 -33.38 -4.56
C SER A 58 -19.71 -33.01 -5.90
N PHE A 59 -18.89 -32.70 -6.89
CA PHE A 59 -19.36 -32.29 -8.22
C PHE A 59 -18.28 -32.47 -9.28
N GLU A 60 -18.68 -32.42 -10.55
CA GLU A 60 -17.75 -32.40 -11.68
C GLU A 60 -17.48 -30.95 -12.11
N HIS A 61 -16.21 -30.60 -12.26
CA HIS A 61 -15.78 -29.31 -12.82
C HIS A 61 -14.40 -29.44 -13.44
N LEU A 62 -14.15 -28.76 -14.57
CA LEU A 62 -12.89 -28.86 -15.32
C LEU A 62 -12.49 -30.33 -15.64
N GLN A 63 -13.48 -31.15 -16.02
CA GLN A 63 -13.32 -32.58 -16.36
C GLN A 63 -12.70 -33.41 -15.22
N GLN A 64 -12.93 -33.00 -13.98
CA GLN A 64 -12.40 -33.61 -12.78
C GLN A 64 -13.52 -33.74 -11.75
N GLN A 65 -13.51 -34.84 -10.99
CA GLN A 65 -14.38 -35.01 -9.84
C GLN A 65 -13.78 -34.28 -8.65
N TRP A 66 -14.56 -33.40 -8.03
CA TRP A 66 -14.16 -32.59 -6.89
C TRP A 66 -14.94 -33.01 -5.64
N SER A 67 -14.27 -32.97 -4.49
CA SER A 67 -14.88 -33.11 -3.17
C SER A 67 -14.40 -32.00 -2.24
N VAL A 68 -15.33 -31.34 -1.56
CA VAL A 68 -15.05 -30.18 -0.70
C VAL A 68 -15.13 -30.59 0.76
N TYR A 69 -14.12 -30.24 1.54
CA TYR A 69 -14.03 -30.49 2.98
C TYR A 69 -13.66 -29.23 3.74
N GLU A 70 -14.27 -29.05 4.91
CA GLU A 70 -14.00 -27.91 5.79
C GLU A 70 -13.87 -28.35 7.25
N HIS A 71 -12.83 -27.86 7.92
CA HIS A 71 -12.70 -27.99 9.37
C HIS A 71 -13.57 -26.95 10.05
N LEU A 72 -14.46 -27.40 10.94
CA LEU A 72 -15.49 -26.58 11.55
C LEU A 72 -15.37 -26.49 13.07
N ASP A 73 -14.31 -27.03 13.66
CA ASP A 73 -14.05 -26.91 15.11
C ASP A 73 -13.44 -25.55 15.48
N ASP A 74 -12.88 -24.85 14.50
CA ASP A 74 -12.31 -23.51 14.59
C ASP A 74 -12.83 -22.70 13.40
N PRO A 75 -13.30 -21.45 13.56
CA PRO A 75 -13.59 -20.59 12.42
C PRO A 75 -12.38 -20.45 11.48
N GLN A 76 -11.13 -20.48 11.94
CA GLN A 76 -9.95 -20.45 11.07
C GLN A 76 -9.59 -21.81 10.47
N GLY A 77 -10.43 -22.83 10.70
CA GLY A 77 -10.29 -24.16 10.11
C GLY A 77 -10.21 -24.14 8.59
N GLN A 78 -9.34 -24.98 8.05
CA GLN A 78 -9.00 -25.00 6.63
C GLN A 78 -10.20 -25.41 5.73
N LEU A 79 -10.29 -24.79 4.54
CA LEU A 79 -11.15 -25.23 3.45
C LEU A 79 -10.28 -25.91 2.37
N THR A 80 -10.64 -27.13 1.98
CA THR A 80 -9.90 -27.89 0.96
C THR A 80 -10.83 -28.44 -0.11
N LEU A 81 -10.39 -28.39 -1.36
CA LEU A 81 -11.10 -28.95 -2.52
C LEU A 81 -10.20 -29.98 -3.18
N TRP A 82 -10.65 -31.22 -3.27
CA TRP A 82 -9.84 -32.37 -3.65
C TRP A 82 -10.29 -32.94 -4.98
N THR A 83 -9.33 -33.38 -5.79
CA THR A 83 -9.54 -34.13 -7.02
C THR A 83 -8.43 -35.16 -7.21
N ASP A 84 -8.56 -36.05 -8.19
CA ASP A 84 -7.56 -37.08 -8.49
C ASP A 84 -6.18 -36.47 -8.83
N GLY A 85 -6.17 -35.25 -9.35
CA GLY A 85 -4.96 -34.50 -9.67
C GLY A 85 -4.30 -33.77 -8.49
N GLY A 86 -4.93 -33.68 -7.31
CA GLY A 86 -4.39 -32.96 -6.15
C GLY A 86 -5.44 -32.20 -5.33
N MET A 87 -4.96 -31.33 -4.43
CA MET A 87 -5.77 -30.58 -3.49
C MET A 87 -5.55 -29.08 -3.65
N LEU A 88 -6.63 -28.31 -3.83
CA LEU A 88 -6.62 -26.87 -3.64
C LEU A 88 -6.87 -26.56 -2.15
N ARG A 89 -5.87 -26.00 -1.49
CA ARG A 89 -5.93 -25.53 -0.11
C ARG A 89 -6.26 -24.04 -0.07
N LEU A 90 -7.27 -23.68 0.71
CA LEU A 90 -7.68 -22.30 0.96
C LEU A 90 -7.71 -22.04 2.47
N ASP A 91 -6.60 -21.50 2.97
CA ASP A 91 -6.49 -21.15 4.38
C ASP A 91 -7.42 -19.99 4.74
N LYS A 92 -7.91 -20.00 5.98
CA LYS A 92 -8.76 -18.96 6.52
C LYS A 92 -8.03 -18.26 7.64
N TYR A 93 -8.00 -16.94 7.54
CA TYR A 93 -7.43 -16.08 8.56
C TYR A 93 -8.41 -14.93 8.78
N THR A 94 -8.62 -14.56 10.05
CA THR A 94 -9.45 -13.42 10.41
C THR A 94 -8.82 -12.63 11.56
N GLU A 95 -9.12 -11.33 11.59
CA GLU A 95 -8.73 -10.43 12.68
C GLU A 95 -9.97 -9.75 13.27
N ALA A 96 -9.96 -9.53 14.58
CA ALA A 96 -11.01 -8.79 15.27
C ALA A 96 -11.07 -7.34 14.78
N ALA A 97 -12.22 -6.94 14.21
CA ALA A 97 -12.50 -5.59 13.74
C ALA A 97 -13.23 -4.76 14.81
N TYR A 98 -12.95 -5.03 16.08
CA TYR A 98 -13.48 -4.34 17.25
C TYR A 98 -12.35 -4.02 18.24
N PRO A 99 -12.54 -3.03 19.15
CA PRO A 99 -11.49 -2.64 20.07
C PRO A 99 -11.12 -3.78 21.04
N ALA A 100 -9.87 -3.80 21.48
CA ALA A 100 -9.44 -4.66 22.57
C ALA A 100 -10.18 -4.30 23.88
N ALA A 101 -10.19 -5.21 24.85
CA ALA A 101 -10.84 -4.98 26.14
C ALA A 101 -10.16 -3.90 27.00
N GLY A 102 -8.87 -3.62 26.73
CA GLY A 102 -8.11 -2.58 27.45
C GLY A 102 -8.55 -1.17 27.08
N ALA A 103 -8.31 -0.22 27.99
CA ALA A 103 -8.55 1.20 27.70
C ALA A 103 -7.61 1.67 26.57
N PRO A 104 -8.15 2.38 25.55
CA PRO A 104 -7.32 2.89 24.47
C PRO A 104 -6.35 3.97 24.97
N TYR A 105 -5.37 4.29 24.14
CA TYR A 105 -4.38 5.34 24.36
C TYR A 105 -3.57 5.16 25.65
N PHE A 106 -3.42 3.92 26.09
CA PHE A 106 -2.88 3.57 27.40
C PHE A 106 -3.58 4.25 28.59
N GLY A 107 -4.88 4.52 28.46
CA GLY A 107 -5.71 5.19 29.46
C GLY A 107 -5.62 6.72 29.45
N LEU A 108 -4.88 7.33 28.51
CA LEU A 108 -4.86 8.78 28.36
C LEU A 108 -6.18 9.28 27.75
N PRO A 109 -6.69 10.46 28.16
CA PRO A 109 -7.81 11.11 27.48
C PRO A 109 -7.46 11.43 26.02
N LEU A 110 -8.39 11.19 25.08
CA LEU A 110 -8.18 11.51 23.66
C LEU A 110 -7.76 12.97 23.44
N ALA A 111 -8.39 13.92 24.12
CA ALA A 111 -8.03 15.34 24.03
C ALA A 111 -6.58 15.61 24.40
N GLN A 112 -6.01 14.86 25.37
CA GLN A 112 -4.60 14.98 25.72
C GLN A 112 -3.70 14.47 24.59
N VAL A 113 -4.06 13.34 23.97
CA VAL A 113 -3.33 12.79 22.84
C VAL A 113 -3.44 13.70 21.61
N ALA A 114 -4.63 14.18 21.29
CA ALA A 114 -4.91 14.98 20.10
C ALA A 114 -4.23 16.36 20.15
N MET A 115 -4.29 17.03 21.31
CA MET A 115 -3.76 18.39 21.47
C MET A 115 -2.26 18.44 21.73
N ALA A 116 -1.61 17.33 22.10
CA ALA A 116 -0.17 17.31 22.35
C ALA A 116 0.64 17.51 21.06
N ASP A 117 1.70 18.30 21.14
CA ASP A 117 2.70 18.42 20.07
C ASP A 117 3.55 17.15 19.95
N ALA A 118 3.97 16.56 21.06
CA ALA A 118 4.63 15.27 21.05
C ALA A 118 3.67 14.13 20.65
N ASP A 119 4.23 13.07 20.06
CA ASP A 119 3.55 11.81 19.79
C ASP A 119 3.59 10.91 21.03
N LEU A 120 2.70 11.21 22.00
CA LEU A 120 2.67 10.55 23.31
C LEU A 120 2.51 9.02 23.23
N LEU A 121 1.86 8.52 22.17
CA LEU A 121 1.66 7.09 21.97
C LEU A 121 2.93 6.44 21.41
N ALA A 122 3.57 7.05 20.41
CA ALA A 122 4.85 6.58 19.90
C ALA A 122 5.94 6.59 20.99
N ASP A 123 6.03 7.66 21.76
CA ASP A 123 6.99 7.78 22.87
C ASP A 123 6.77 6.73 23.96
N ARG A 124 5.58 6.14 24.06
CA ARG A 124 5.31 5.01 24.95
C ARG A 124 5.65 3.66 24.32
N LEU A 125 5.34 3.48 23.05
CA LEU A 125 5.59 2.25 22.30
C LEU A 125 7.09 2.01 22.03
N LEU A 126 7.90 3.07 21.99
CA LEU A 126 9.34 3.01 21.68
C LEU A 126 10.27 2.97 22.91
N ARG A 127 9.73 2.96 24.15
CA ARG A 127 10.56 3.10 25.36
C ARG A 127 11.56 1.97 25.55
N ASP A 128 11.17 0.76 25.14
CA ASP A 128 11.88 -0.48 25.45
C ASP A 128 12.57 -1.10 24.22
N GLY A 129 12.79 -0.30 23.16
CA GLY A 129 13.43 -0.74 21.92
C GLY A 129 12.43 -1.03 20.80
N ASP A 130 12.53 -2.21 20.17
CA ASP A 130 11.57 -2.64 19.14
C ASP A 130 10.14 -2.55 19.71
N PRO A 131 9.20 -1.90 19.02
CA PRO A 131 7.83 -1.81 19.49
C PRO A 131 7.17 -3.18 19.51
N ASP A 132 6.37 -3.46 20.55
CA ASP A 132 5.57 -4.68 20.63
C ASP A 132 4.37 -4.61 19.67
N GLU A 133 4.28 -5.55 18.74
CA GLU A 133 3.26 -5.58 17.69
C GLU A 133 1.83 -5.61 18.27
N ALA A 134 1.60 -6.35 19.35
CA ALA A 134 0.29 -6.44 19.99
C ALA A 134 -0.09 -5.14 20.71
N GLN A 135 0.87 -4.46 21.35
CA GLN A 135 0.63 -3.14 21.92
C GLN A 135 0.31 -2.10 20.85
N VAL A 136 1.04 -2.07 19.72
CA VAL A 136 0.73 -1.17 18.60
C VAL A 136 -0.65 -1.46 18.02
N ARG A 137 -1.01 -2.75 17.91
CA ARG A 137 -2.34 -3.17 17.47
C ARG A 137 -3.41 -2.60 18.40
N ASP A 138 -3.25 -2.72 19.72
CA ASP A 138 -4.33 -2.45 20.68
C ASP A 138 -4.32 -1.02 21.27
N VAL A 139 -3.34 -0.19 20.92
CA VAL A 139 -3.19 1.18 21.46
C VAL A 139 -4.36 2.11 21.10
N ALA A 140 -5.08 1.86 20.01
CA ALA A 140 -6.22 2.65 19.57
C ALA A 140 -7.33 1.75 18.98
N PRO A 141 -8.60 2.17 19.03
CA PRO A 141 -9.68 1.51 18.29
C PRO A 141 -9.32 1.37 16.80
N PRO A 142 -9.39 0.16 16.22
CA PRO A 142 -8.96 -0.04 14.85
C PRO A 142 -9.91 0.62 13.85
N PRO A 143 -9.45 0.93 12.63
CA PRO A 143 -10.31 1.44 11.57
C PRO A 143 -11.56 0.58 11.38
N ALA A 144 -12.70 1.25 11.19
CA ALA A 144 -14.01 0.64 11.01
C ALA A 144 -14.55 -0.19 12.21
N SER A 145 -14.07 0.05 13.43
CA SER A 145 -14.57 -0.65 14.63
C SER A 145 -15.74 0.04 15.32
N LEU A 146 -15.80 1.37 15.25
CA LEU A 146 -16.83 2.20 15.88
C LEU A 146 -17.60 2.94 14.79
N LEU A 147 -18.47 2.17 14.10
CA LEU A 147 -19.28 2.66 13.00
C LEU A 147 -20.64 3.16 13.53
N ASP A 148 -21.03 4.40 13.19
CA ASP A 148 -22.40 4.90 13.38
C ASP A 148 -23.06 5.13 12.00
N PRO A 149 -24.16 4.42 11.67
CA PRO A 149 -24.91 4.67 10.45
C PRO A 149 -25.34 6.14 10.24
N LYS A 150 -25.51 6.93 11.31
CA LYS A 150 -25.84 8.36 11.23
C LYS A 150 -24.76 9.14 10.48
N ASP A 151 -23.51 8.74 10.61
CA ASP A 151 -22.37 9.38 9.93
C ASP A 151 -22.39 9.14 8.42
N ASN A 152 -23.21 8.19 7.94
CA ASN A 152 -23.32 7.81 6.54
C ASN A 152 -24.79 7.79 6.07
N GLY A 153 -25.52 8.86 6.36
CA GLY A 153 -26.88 9.07 5.86
C GLY A 153 -27.89 8.01 6.33
N GLY A 154 -27.69 7.46 7.53
CA GLY A 154 -28.50 6.40 8.11
C GLY A 154 -28.18 4.99 7.59
N ARG A 155 -27.07 4.79 6.88
CA ARG A 155 -26.66 3.51 6.30
C ARG A 155 -25.35 3.05 6.91
N TRP A 156 -25.20 1.74 7.14
CA TRP A 156 -23.89 1.18 7.46
C TRP A 156 -22.88 1.53 6.36
N PRO A 157 -21.69 2.07 6.70
CA PRO A 157 -20.61 2.22 5.74
C PRO A 157 -20.15 0.84 5.30
N TRP A 158 -19.56 0.75 4.11
CA TRP A 158 -18.87 -0.45 3.68
C TRP A 158 -17.50 -0.53 4.38
N THR A 159 -16.95 -1.73 4.55
CA THR A 159 -15.64 -1.93 5.21
C THR A 159 -14.59 -2.52 4.29
N THR A 160 -15.03 -3.14 3.20
CA THR A 160 -14.20 -3.57 2.08
C THR A 160 -15.06 -3.70 0.82
N PHE A 161 -14.47 -4.11 -0.30
CA PHE A 161 -15.17 -4.30 -1.56
C PHE A 161 -14.57 -5.47 -2.36
N VAL A 162 -15.26 -5.93 -3.39
CA VAL A 162 -14.78 -6.98 -4.33
C VAL A 162 -14.98 -6.54 -5.78
N GLY A 163 -14.26 -7.15 -6.70
CA GLY A 163 -14.38 -6.89 -8.13
C GLY A 163 -13.47 -7.83 -8.93
N THR A 164 -13.40 -7.59 -10.24
CA THR A 164 -12.54 -8.32 -11.18
C THR A 164 -11.86 -7.30 -12.09
N ARG A 165 -10.85 -7.72 -12.88
CA ARG A 165 -10.21 -6.82 -13.84
C ARG A 165 -11.15 -6.44 -15.00
N GLU A 166 -12.11 -7.30 -15.30
CA GLU A 166 -13.02 -7.17 -16.44
C GLU A 166 -14.14 -6.16 -16.16
N SER A 167 -14.53 -6.02 -14.89
CA SER A 167 -15.55 -5.05 -14.50
C SER A 167 -14.98 -3.64 -14.42
N LEU A 168 -15.76 -2.66 -14.87
CA LEU A 168 -15.43 -1.24 -14.77
C LEU A 168 -15.90 -0.60 -13.45
N ASP A 169 -16.36 -1.39 -12.48
CA ASP A 169 -16.81 -0.93 -11.17
C ASP A 169 -16.45 -1.94 -10.07
N THR A 170 -16.73 -1.60 -8.82
CA THR A 170 -16.47 -2.41 -7.63
C THR A 170 -17.76 -2.63 -6.82
N MET A 171 -17.87 -3.77 -6.14
CA MET A 171 -19.00 -4.07 -5.27
C MET A 171 -18.65 -3.81 -3.80
N PRO A 172 -19.25 -2.82 -3.13
CA PRO A 172 -19.05 -2.59 -1.70
C PRO A 172 -19.61 -3.75 -0.87
N ILE A 173 -18.84 -4.18 0.13
CA ILE A 173 -19.21 -5.20 1.11
C ILE A 173 -19.33 -4.56 2.50
N LEU A 174 -20.51 -4.68 3.08
CA LEU A 174 -20.87 -4.06 4.36
C LEU A 174 -20.47 -4.93 5.56
N PRO A 175 -20.47 -4.39 6.79
CA PRO A 175 -20.01 -5.07 8.00
C PRO A 175 -20.58 -6.48 8.24
N ASN A 176 -21.81 -6.77 7.84
CA ASN A 176 -22.42 -8.10 7.98
C ASN A 176 -22.23 -9.01 6.76
N GLY A 177 -21.46 -8.58 5.77
CA GLY A 177 -21.14 -9.34 4.55
C GLY A 177 -22.11 -9.11 3.41
N ARG A 178 -23.16 -8.31 3.60
CA ARG A 178 -24.07 -7.98 2.50
C ARG A 178 -23.41 -7.12 1.43
N SER A 179 -23.89 -7.28 0.19
CA SER A 179 -23.58 -6.40 -0.93
C SER A 179 -24.82 -5.59 -1.33
N ARG A 180 -24.75 -4.87 -2.47
CA ARG A 180 -25.95 -4.26 -3.06
C ARG A 180 -26.86 -5.27 -3.76
N THR A 181 -26.35 -6.45 -4.07
CA THR A 181 -27.05 -7.51 -4.81
C THR A 181 -27.48 -8.68 -3.92
N SER A 182 -26.88 -8.87 -2.75
CA SER A 182 -27.19 -9.99 -1.85
C SER A 182 -27.22 -9.54 -0.39
N ARG A 183 -28.10 -10.18 0.40
CA ARG A 183 -28.33 -9.89 1.81
C ARG A 183 -28.39 -11.19 2.61
N PRO A 184 -27.39 -11.47 3.48
CA PRO A 184 -27.40 -12.68 4.29
C PRO A 184 -28.54 -12.68 5.32
N GLU A 185 -29.09 -11.50 5.67
CA GLU A 185 -30.21 -11.37 6.59
C GLU A 185 -31.51 -12.01 6.08
N HIS A 186 -31.62 -12.27 4.76
CA HIS A 186 -32.77 -12.96 4.20
C HIS A 186 -32.83 -14.45 4.61
N ALA A 187 -31.67 -15.07 4.83
CA ALA A 187 -31.56 -16.45 5.28
C ALA A 187 -31.30 -16.55 6.80
N PHE A 188 -30.63 -15.54 7.37
CA PHE A 188 -30.21 -15.52 8.78
C PHE A 188 -30.49 -14.14 9.40
N THR A 189 -31.68 -13.97 9.97
CA THR A 189 -32.15 -12.66 10.46
C THR A 189 -31.23 -12.03 11.51
N GLU A 190 -30.50 -12.84 12.27
CA GLU A 190 -29.54 -12.43 13.31
C GLU A 190 -28.39 -11.59 12.74
N LEU A 191 -28.05 -11.76 11.45
CA LEU A 191 -27.03 -10.95 10.77
C LEU A 191 -27.47 -9.50 10.52
N GLY A 192 -28.71 -9.14 10.89
CA GLY A 192 -29.18 -7.77 11.01
C GLY A 192 -28.95 -7.14 12.39
N GLU A 193 -28.52 -7.93 13.39
CA GLU A 193 -28.34 -7.45 14.76
C GLU A 193 -27.05 -6.63 14.91
N GLU A 194 -27.18 -5.40 15.39
CA GLU A 194 -26.05 -4.48 15.58
C GLU A 194 -24.98 -5.03 16.52
N ALA A 195 -25.39 -5.72 17.61
CA ALA A 195 -24.46 -6.31 18.57
C ALA A 195 -23.55 -7.36 17.93
N LEU A 196 -24.10 -8.16 17.02
CA LEU A 196 -23.37 -9.21 16.31
C LEU A 196 -22.38 -8.59 15.29
N ILE A 197 -22.83 -7.57 14.55
CA ILE A 197 -22.01 -6.82 13.58
C ILE A 197 -20.83 -6.11 14.27
N LYS A 198 -21.06 -5.52 15.44
CA LYS A 198 -20.03 -4.82 16.23
C LYS A 198 -18.95 -5.76 16.78
N ARG A 199 -19.20 -7.07 16.82
CA ARG A 199 -18.25 -8.11 17.26
C ARG A 199 -17.66 -8.92 16.10
N ARG A 200 -17.74 -8.40 14.87
CA ARG A 200 -17.25 -9.10 13.68
C ARG A 200 -15.73 -9.23 13.66
N GLU A 201 -15.27 -10.32 13.07
CA GLU A 201 -13.91 -10.49 12.58
C GLU A 201 -13.94 -10.47 11.05
N GLU A 202 -12.91 -9.89 10.45
CA GLU A 202 -12.78 -9.78 9.00
C GLU A 202 -11.49 -10.45 8.53
N GLY A 203 -11.48 -10.90 7.29
CA GLY A 203 -10.36 -11.65 6.73
C GLY A 203 -10.49 -11.87 5.23
N MET A 204 -9.54 -12.61 4.68
CA MET A 204 -9.50 -13.02 3.28
C MET A 204 -9.36 -14.54 3.17
N LEU A 205 -10.04 -15.14 2.19
CA LEU A 205 -9.89 -16.55 1.89
C LEU A 205 -8.62 -16.81 1.07
N GLY A 206 -7.87 -17.87 1.41
CA GLY A 206 -6.58 -18.18 0.79
C GLY A 206 -5.49 -17.17 1.16
N GLY A 207 -5.67 -16.45 2.27
CA GLY A 207 -4.72 -15.49 2.83
C GLY A 207 -4.72 -14.11 2.15
N TRP A 208 -4.77 -14.04 0.82
CA TRP A 208 -4.56 -12.78 0.09
C TRP A 208 -5.50 -12.53 -1.07
N MET A 209 -6.29 -13.52 -1.50
CA MET A 209 -7.19 -13.33 -2.63
C MET A 209 -8.33 -12.38 -2.23
N PRO A 210 -8.91 -11.60 -3.16
CA PRO A 210 -9.98 -10.65 -2.86
C PRO A 210 -11.34 -11.35 -2.67
N ALA A 211 -11.34 -12.39 -1.84
CA ALA A 211 -12.48 -13.14 -1.36
C ALA A 211 -12.68 -12.82 0.12
N VAL A 212 -13.60 -11.89 0.37
CA VAL A 212 -13.89 -11.34 1.69
C VAL A 212 -14.51 -12.41 2.56
N ARG A 213 -14.00 -12.50 3.79
CA ARG A 213 -14.53 -13.35 4.84
C ARG A 213 -14.94 -12.51 6.04
N LYS A 214 -16.11 -12.81 6.61
CA LYS A 214 -16.58 -12.23 7.87
C LYS A 214 -17.06 -13.32 8.80
N VAL A 215 -16.60 -13.26 10.04
CA VAL A 215 -17.02 -14.17 11.11
C VAL A 215 -17.70 -13.35 12.19
N MET A 216 -18.87 -13.79 12.61
CA MET A 216 -19.65 -13.09 13.63
C MET A 216 -20.10 -14.08 14.70
N ARG A 217 -19.80 -13.73 15.95
CA ARG A 217 -20.04 -14.55 17.14
C ARG A 217 -20.86 -13.78 18.15
N ARG A 218 -21.83 -14.46 18.78
CA ARG A 218 -22.51 -13.89 19.96
C ARG A 218 -21.55 -13.94 21.14
N GLU A 219 -21.63 -12.93 21.99
CA GLU A 219 -20.83 -12.89 23.21
C GLU A 219 -21.21 -14.05 24.14
N GLY A 220 -20.20 -14.81 24.60
CA GLY A 220 -20.40 -16.01 25.42
C GLY A 220 -20.63 -17.31 24.62
N GLU A 221 -20.77 -17.25 23.30
CA GLU A 221 -20.96 -18.43 22.43
C GLU A 221 -19.69 -18.70 21.60
N ALA A 222 -18.70 -19.37 22.20
CA ALA A 222 -17.41 -19.61 21.53
C ALA A 222 -17.49 -20.65 20.40
N ASP A 223 -18.40 -21.61 20.52
CA ASP A 223 -18.59 -22.75 19.62
C ASP A 223 -19.69 -22.53 18.57
N ALA A 224 -20.29 -21.34 18.52
CA ALA A 224 -21.31 -20.97 17.54
C ALA A 224 -20.96 -19.66 16.82
N TRP A 225 -20.98 -19.68 15.49
CA TRP A 225 -20.69 -18.50 14.68
C TRP A 225 -21.41 -18.51 13.34
N TYR A 226 -21.49 -17.33 12.75
CA TYR A 226 -21.82 -17.15 11.34
C TYR A 226 -20.53 -16.91 10.55
N ASP A 227 -20.38 -17.62 9.44
CA ASP A 227 -19.30 -17.46 8.47
C ASP A 227 -19.90 -16.96 7.16
N VAL A 228 -19.47 -15.77 6.72
CA VAL A 228 -19.89 -15.16 5.46
C VAL A 228 -18.67 -15.06 4.54
N LEU A 229 -18.74 -15.71 3.38
CA LEU A 229 -17.75 -15.60 2.30
C LEU A 229 -18.36 -14.87 1.11
N VAL A 230 -17.62 -13.90 0.55
CA VAL A 230 -18.04 -13.14 -0.62
C VAL A 230 -16.88 -12.95 -1.58
N PHE A 231 -17.07 -13.30 -2.85
CA PHE A 231 -16.10 -13.02 -3.91
C PHE A 231 -16.78 -12.65 -5.23
N ALA A 232 -16.08 -11.91 -6.08
CA ALA A 232 -16.57 -11.55 -7.40
C ALA A 232 -16.52 -12.75 -8.35
N ASP A 233 -17.54 -12.90 -9.20
CA ASP A 233 -17.57 -13.94 -10.22
C ASP A 233 -16.64 -13.58 -11.39
N VAL A 234 -15.49 -14.24 -11.45
CA VAL A 234 -14.48 -14.03 -12.49
C VAL A 234 -14.92 -14.50 -13.89
N ARG A 235 -16.07 -15.19 -14.00
CA ARG A 235 -16.66 -15.58 -15.29
C ARG A 235 -17.72 -14.61 -15.77
N ALA A 236 -18.15 -13.66 -14.94
CA ALA A 236 -19.13 -12.66 -15.35
C ALA A 236 -18.50 -11.70 -16.37
N SER A 237 -19.27 -11.36 -17.40
CA SER A 237 -18.86 -10.44 -18.48
C SER A 237 -19.61 -9.11 -18.45
N ASP A 238 -20.37 -8.87 -17.37
CA ASP A 238 -21.05 -7.61 -17.12
C ASP A 238 -20.06 -6.45 -17.07
N ARG A 239 -20.33 -5.41 -17.87
CA ARG A 239 -19.42 -4.26 -17.97
C ARG A 239 -19.29 -3.46 -16.67
N PHE A 240 -20.37 -3.25 -15.95
CA PHE A 240 -20.39 -2.42 -14.73
C PHE A 240 -20.92 -3.15 -13.50
N VAL A 241 -21.64 -4.26 -13.69
CA VAL A 241 -22.20 -4.99 -12.55
C VAL A 241 -21.19 -6.04 -12.14
N VAL A 242 -20.58 -5.85 -10.97
CA VAL A 242 -19.80 -6.91 -10.34
C VAL A 242 -20.76 -7.98 -9.81
N GLN A 243 -20.84 -9.11 -10.50
CA GLN A 243 -21.56 -10.27 -10.00
C GLN A 243 -20.78 -10.90 -8.85
N THR A 244 -21.48 -11.35 -7.81
CA THR A 244 -20.85 -11.87 -6.58
C THR A 244 -21.44 -13.20 -6.15
N TRP A 245 -20.57 -14.10 -5.73
CA TRP A 245 -20.90 -15.32 -5.01
C TRP A 245 -20.86 -15.08 -3.51
N HIS A 246 -21.88 -15.57 -2.81
CA HIS A 246 -22.02 -15.49 -1.36
C HIS A 246 -22.26 -16.88 -0.79
N ARG A 247 -21.59 -17.19 0.32
CA ARG A 247 -21.93 -18.30 1.22
C ARG A 247 -22.11 -17.73 2.60
N THR A 248 -23.27 -17.99 3.21
CA THR A 248 -23.49 -17.73 4.64
C THR A 248 -23.77 -19.05 5.33
N MET A 249 -23.00 -19.35 6.37
CA MET A 249 -23.07 -20.61 7.11
C MET A 249 -23.20 -20.33 8.60
N GLN A 250 -24.10 -21.03 9.28
CA GLN A 250 -24.16 -21.08 10.74
C GLN A 250 -23.51 -22.38 11.22
N VAL A 251 -22.49 -22.25 12.05
CA VAL A 251 -21.79 -23.37 12.67
C VAL A 251 -22.14 -23.41 14.15
N ARG A 252 -22.33 -24.61 14.70
CA ARG A 252 -22.47 -24.85 16.15
C ARG A 252 -21.82 -26.17 16.52
N GLY A 253 -20.91 -26.16 17.49
CA GLY A 253 -20.27 -27.37 18.03
C GLY A 253 -19.60 -28.22 16.95
N GLY A 254 -18.88 -27.61 16.00
CA GLY A 254 -18.20 -28.34 14.92
C GLY A 254 -19.11 -28.74 13.74
N GLN A 255 -20.39 -28.37 13.75
CA GLN A 255 -21.38 -28.81 12.76
C GLN A 255 -22.05 -27.65 12.04
N ILE A 256 -22.40 -27.87 10.76
CA ILE A 256 -23.20 -26.93 9.97
C ILE A 256 -24.66 -27.08 10.39
N VAL A 257 -25.22 -26.03 10.99
CA VAL A 257 -26.64 -25.96 11.35
C VAL A 257 -27.47 -25.57 10.13
N ALA A 258 -26.99 -24.59 9.36
CA ALA A 258 -27.63 -24.11 8.15
C ALA A 258 -26.61 -23.44 7.23
N VAL A 259 -26.83 -23.51 5.92
CA VAL A 259 -25.99 -22.86 4.92
C VAL A 259 -26.85 -22.34 3.77
N HIS A 260 -26.53 -21.13 3.29
CA HIS A 260 -27.20 -20.50 2.16
C HIS A 260 -26.18 -19.99 1.14
N TYR A 261 -26.45 -20.25 -0.13
CA TYR A 261 -25.61 -19.83 -1.25
C TYR A 261 -26.40 -18.85 -2.13
N THR A 262 -25.75 -17.77 -2.56
CA THR A 262 -26.35 -16.80 -3.47
C THR A 262 -25.33 -16.41 -4.54
N HIS A 263 -25.72 -16.50 -5.81
CA HIS A 263 -25.06 -15.80 -6.91
C HIS A 263 -25.95 -14.61 -7.25
N SER A 264 -25.46 -13.39 -7.00
CA SER A 264 -26.14 -12.11 -7.23
C SER A 264 -27.67 -12.12 -7.33
N TYR A 265 -28.32 -11.35 -6.45
CA TYR A 265 -29.78 -11.25 -6.35
C TYR A 265 -30.41 -12.50 -5.69
N PRO A 266 -31.45 -12.31 -4.86
CA PRO A 266 -32.17 -13.42 -4.26
C PRO A 266 -32.97 -14.21 -5.30
N ALA A 267 -33.48 -15.38 -4.89
CA ALA A 267 -34.47 -16.12 -5.65
C ALA A 267 -35.68 -15.25 -5.97
N PHE A 268 -36.28 -15.45 -7.15
CA PHE A 268 -37.45 -14.72 -7.63
C PHE A 268 -38.52 -15.71 -8.08
N GLY A 269 -39.32 -16.18 -7.12
CA GLY A 269 -40.26 -17.28 -7.32
C GLY A 269 -39.57 -18.51 -7.89
N ASP A 270 -40.24 -19.21 -8.80
CA ASP A 270 -39.69 -20.39 -9.49
C ASP A 270 -38.85 -20.02 -10.72
N VAL A 271 -38.74 -18.73 -11.06
CA VAL A 271 -38.07 -18.25 -12.28
C VAL A 271 -36.57 -18.06 -12.06
N ARG A 272 -36.16 -17.70 -10.84
CA ARG A 272 -34.75 -17.62 -10.43
C ARG A 272 -34.57 -18.42 -9.16
N THR A 273 -33.89 -19.55 -9.27
CA THR A 273 -33.61 -20.44 -8.13
C THR A 273 -32.40 -19.95 -7.34
N ALA A 274 -32.29 -20.41 -6.10
CA ALA A 274 -31.09 -20.18 -5.30
C ALA A 274 -29.87 -20.88 -5.93
N ALA A 275 -28.68 -20.36 -5.65
CA ALA A 275 -27.44 -21.01 -6.04
C ALA A 275 -27.22 -22.30 -5.23
N THR A 276 -26.55 -23.28 -5.82
CA THR A 276 -26.19 -24.52 -5.12
C THR A 276 -24.76 -24.48 -4.58
N ALA A 277 -24.43 -25.43 -3.68
CA ALA A 277 -23.09 -25.58 -3.16
C ALA A 277 -22.08 -25.90 -4.29
N GLU A 278 -22.45 -26.79 -5.22
CA GLU A 278 -21.64 -27.20 -6.37
C GLU A 278 -21.30 -26.01 -7.27
N GLN A 279 -22.29 -25.15 -7.55
CA GLN A 279 -22.07 -23.94 -8.35
C GLN A 279 -21.12 -22.96 -7.66
N PHE A 280 -21.30 -22.74 -6.35
CA PHE A 280 -20.44 -21.87 -5.55
C PHE A 280 -18.98 -22.37 -5.53
N TYR A 281 -18.76 -23.66 -5.25
CA TYR A 281 -17.41 -24.20 -5.17
C TYR A 281 -16.75 -24.38 -6.54
N ALA A 282 -17.51 -24.63 -7.61
CA ALA A 282 -16.99 -24.55 -8.97
C ALA A 282 -16.51 -23.13 -9.31
N ALA A 283 -17.30 -22.11 -8.97
CA ALA A 283 -16.90 -20.71 -9.14
C ALA A 283 -15.70 -20.33 -8.26
N LEU A 284 -15.58 -20.90 -7.07
CA LEU A 284 -14.43 -20.69 -6.18
C LEU A 284 -13.14 -21.29 -6.76
N ILE A 285 -13.22 -22.45 -7.43
CA ILE A 285 -12.09 -23.04 -8.17
C ILE A 285 -11.63 -22.10 -9.28
N ASP A 286 -12.57 -21.59 -10.07
CA ASP A 286 -12.27 -20.65 -11.16
C ASP A 286 -11.69 -19.33 -10.62
N PHE A 287 -12.25 -18.81 -9.53
CA PHE A 287 -11.75 -17.63 -8.82
C PHE A 287 -10.31 -17.82 -8.32
N ALA A 288 -10.01 -18.96 -7.68
CA ALA A 288 -8.67 -19.25 -7.19
C ALA A 288 -7.66 -19.35 -8.34
N ALA A 289 -8.02 -20.05 -9.43
CA ALA A 289 -7.18 -20.14 -10.63
C ALA A 289 -6.89 -18.77 -11.25
N TYR A 290 -7.92 -17.93 -11.37
CA TYR A 290 -7.83 -16.58 -11.90
C TYR A 290 -6.83 -15.73 -11.13
N TRP A 291 -6.98 -15.63 -9.80
CA TRP A 291 -6.10 -14.77 -8.99
C TRP A 291 -4.69 -15.33 -8.88
N GLN A 292 -4.52 -16.64 -8.73
CA GLN A 292 -3.20 -17.28 -8.72
C GLN A 292 -2.43 -17.02 -10.01
N GLN A 293 -3.11 -17.00 -11.16
CA GLN A 293 -2.50 -16.62 -12.42
C GLN A 293 -2.22 -15.10 -12.49
N ALA A 294 -3.15 -14.27 -12.02
CA ALA A 294 -3.03 -12.82 -12.07
C ALA A 294 -1.84 -12.27 -11.25
N LEU A 295 -1.43 -12.96 -10.18
CA LEU A 295 -0.23 -12.61 -9.41
C LEU A 295 0.96 -13.57 -9.65
N ASP A 296 0.92 -14.40 -10.69
CA ASP A 296 2.04 -15.30 -10.98
C ASP A 296 3.35 -14.53 -11.20
N GLY A 297 4.47 -15.11 -10.77
CA GLY A 297 5.78 -14.50 -10.81
C GLY A 297 6.02 -13.35 -9.82
N THR A 298 5.02 -12.96 -9.01
CA THR A 298 5.24 -11.97 -7.94
C THR A 298 6.20 -12.55 -6.91
N VAL A 299 7.24 -11.78 -6.57
CA VAL A 299 8.18 -12.13 -5.50
C VAL A 299 7.43 -12.43 -4.20
N GLN A 300 7.94 -13.36 -3.40
CA GLN A 300 7.33 -13.73 -2.13
C GLN A 300 8.30 -13.46 -0.98
N ALA A 301 7.79 -12.83 0.07
CA ALA A 301 8.45 -12.73 1.36
C ALA A 301 8.09 -13.93 2.24
N GLN A 302 9.04 -14.38 3.05
CA GLN A 302 8.84 -15.36 4.10
C GLN A 302 8.93 -14.64 5.44
N CYS A 303 7.87 -14.75 6.25
CA CYS A 303 7.76 -14.14 7.56
C CYS A 303 7.22 -15.19 8.55
N PRO A 304 7.50 -15.09 9.86
CA PRO A 304 6.95 -16.03 10.86
C PRO A 304 5.42 -16.01 10.90
N ASP A 305 4.83 -14.83 10.77
CA ASP A 305 3.41 -14.65 10.49
C ASP A 305 3.24 -14.42 8.97
N ALA A 306 2.67 -15.42 8.30
CA ALA A 306 2.46 -15.42 6.85
C ALA A 306 1.50 -14.30 6.39
N SER A 307 0.69 -13.74 7.28
CA SER A 307 -0.25 -12.68 6.94
C SER A 307 0.44 -11.39 6.51
N TRP A 308 1.71 -11.15 6.90
CA TRP A 308 2.51 -10.04 6.39
C TRP A 308 2.75 -10.12 4.87
N ASN A 309 3.17 -11.28 4.37
CA ASN A 309 3.30 -11.49 2.93
C ASN A 309 1.93 -11.51 2.25
N ALA A 310 0.93 -12.12 2.88
CA ALA A 310 -0.42 -12.15 2.33
C ALA A 310 -1.03 -10.75 2.16
N MET A 311 -0.78 -9.83 3.09
CA MET A 311 -1.19 -8.42 2.99
C MET A 311 -0.53 -7.72 1.81
N ALA A 312 0.76 -7.98 1.55
CA ALA A 312 1.44 -7.45 0.38
C ALA A 312 0.88 -8.01 -0.94
N GLN A 313 0.61 -9.33 -1.01
CA GLN A 313 -0.02 -9.93 -2.19
C GLN A 313 -1.45 -9.40 -2.41
N PHE A 314 -2.21 -9.21 -1.33
CA PHE A 314 -3.56 -8.65 -1.39
C PHE A 314 -3.56 -7.23 -1.92
N ALA A 315 -2.58 -6.39 -1.56
CA ALA A 315 -2.47 -5.04 -2.11
C ALA A 315 -2.38 -5.05 -3.65
N PHE A 316 -1.66 -6.01 -4.24
CA PHE A 316 -1.58 -6.17 -5.69
C PHE A 316 -2.85 -6.76 -6.31
N ALA A 317 -3.52 -7.70 -5.63
CA ALA A 317 -4.83 -8.15 -6.08
C ALA A 317 -5.85 -7.00 -6.05
N ARG A 318 -5.82 -6.19 -5.00
CA ARG A 318 -6.65 -4.99 -4.81
C ARG A 318 -6.40 -3.96 -5.90
N GLU A 319 -5.15 -3.74 -6.31
CA GLU A 319 -4.83 -2.90 -7.46
C GLU A 319 -5.54 -3.37 -8.72
N LEU A 320 -5.46 -4.66 -9.04
CA LEU A 320 -6.11 -5.22 -10.22
C LEU A 320 -7.64 -5.16 -10.13
N VAL A 321 -8.22 -5.22 -8.93
CA VAL A 321 -9.66 -5.00 -8.70
C VAL A 321 -10.05 -3.55 -8.97
N VAL A 322 -9.21 -2.59 -8.58
CA VAL A 322 -9.52 -1.16 -8.67
C VAL A 322 -9.22 -0.60 -10.06
N ARG A 323 -8.32 -1.22 -10.82
CA ARG A 323 -7.97 -0.81 -12.19
C ARG A 323 -8.88 -1.51 -13.21
N PRO A 324 -9.81 -0.80 -13.88
CA PRO A 324 -10.55 -1.38 -14.99
C PRO A 324 -9.60 -1.90 -16.09
N GLY A 325 -9.85 -3.11 -16.60
CA GLY A 325 -8.94 -3.82 -17.52
C GLY A 325 -7.66 -4.38 -16.85
N GLY A 326 -7.43 -4.04 -15.58
CA GLY A 326 -6.20 -4.32 -14.84
C GLY A 326 -5.10 -3.28 -15.02
N ASP A 327 -5.27 -2.25 -15.84
CA ASP A 327 -4.24 -1.24 -16.13
C ASP A 327 -4.72 0.21 -15.94
N TYR A 328 -5.99 0.51 -16.21
CA TYR A 328 -6.52 1.87 -16.13
C TYR A 328 -6.56 2.40 -14.68
N PRO A 329 -5.94 3.55 -14.35
CA PRO A 329 -5.83 4.03 -12.99
C PRO A 329 -7.16 4.49 -12.41
N LYS A 330 -7.35 4.21 -11.12
CA LYS A 330 -8.38 4.79 -10.28
C LYS A 330 -7.79 5.13 -8.93
N TYR A 331 -8.13 6.31 -8.41
CA TYR A 331 -7.57 6.78 -7.14
C TYR A 331 -8.19 6.05 -5.95
N GLY A 332 -9.52 6.00 -5.85
CA GLY A 332 -10.23 5.19 -4.87
C GLY A 332 -11.20 4.20 -5.51
N ALA A 333 -12.23 3.80 -4.76
CA ALA A 333 -13.28 2.86 -5.17
C ALA A 333 -14.57 3.23 -4.45
N VAL A 334 -15.73 2.83 -4.99
CA VAL A 334 -17.07 3.04 -4.41
C VAL A 334 -17.52 4.51 -4.29
N GLU A 335 -16.80 5.37 -3.58
CA GLU A 335 -17.11 6.80 -3.46
C GLU A 335 -16.86 7.53 -4.78
N ARG A 336 -17.89 8.19 -5.32
CA ARG A 336 -17.78 8.96 -6.57
C ARG A 336 -16.70 10.04 -6.52
N ASP A 337 -16.51 10.67 -5.37
CA ASP A 337 -15.53 11.75 -5.19
C ASP A 337 -14.09 11.22 -5.24
N TYR A 338 -13.88 9.90 -5.12
CA TYR A 338 -12.56 9.25 -5.15
C TYR A 338 -12.38 8.32 -6.37
N TYR A 339 -13.47 7.74 -6.88
CA TYR A 339 -13.47 6.88 -8.07
C TYR A 339 -13.60 7.69 -9.38
N GLY A 340 -13.95 8.98 -9.26
CA GLY A 340 -14.17 9.88 -10.38
C GLY A 340 -13.01 9.97 -11.37
N ASN A 341 -13.33 10.15 -12.65
CA ASN A 341 -12.30 10.23 -13.69
C ASN A 341 -11.39 11.46 -13.58
N GLU A 342 -11.81 12.45 -12.77
CA GLU A 342 -11.06 13.68 -12.53
C GLU A 342 -9.72 13.45 -11.81
N TYR A 343 -9.50 12.25 -11.25
CA TYR A 343 -8.29 11.85 -10.52
C TYR A 343 -7.46 10.79 -11.25
N ASP A 344 -7.87 10.34 -12.45
CA ASP A 344 -7.21 9.21 -13.11
C ASP A 344 -5.76 9.53 -13.53
N GLY A 345 -5.46 10.81 -13.81
CA GLY A 345 -4.12 11.30 -14.09
C GLY A 345 -3.30 11.67 -12.85
N PHE A 346 -3.80 11.41 -11.64
CA PHE A 346 -3.15 11.79 -10.39
C PHE A 346 -1.79 11.10 -10.23
N GLN A 347 -0.74 11.89 -9.98
CA GLN A 347 0.64 11.41 -9.99
C GLN A 347 0.91 10.36 -8.90
N ASP A 348 0.35 10.52 -7.69
CA ASP A 348 0.54 9.56 -6.60
C ASP A 348 -0.03 8.17 -6.91
N THR A 349 -1.15 8.07 -7.65
CA THR A 349 -1.70 6.79 -8.11
C THR A 349 -0.73 6.08 -9.04
N PHE A 350 -0.04 6.83 -9.89
CA PHE A 350 0.97 6.29 -10.79
C PHE A 350 2.26 5.92 -10.05
N THR A 351 2.84 6.84 -9.27
CA THR A 351 4.16 6.63 -8.65
C THR A 351 4.16 5.54 -7.60
N SER A 352 3.14 5.47 -6.74
CA SER A 352 3.02 4.42 -5.71
C SER A 352 2.88 3.02 -6.32
N SER A 353 2.02 2.89 -7.33
CA SER A 353 1.78 1.64 -8.07
C SER A 353 3.01 1.18 -8.84
N LEU A 354 3.64 2.09 -9.60
CA LEU A 354 4.86 1.78 -10.35
C LEU A 354 5.98 1.33 -9.39
N TYR A 355 6.16 2.04 -8.28
CA TYR A 355 7.21 1.74 -7.32
C TYR A 355 6.99 0.36 -6.66
N ALA A 356 5.79 0.09 -6.15
CA ALA A 356 5.49 -1.19 -5.50
C ALA A 356 5.61 -2.38 -6.48
N ASN A 357 5.11 -2.24 -7.71
CA ASN A 357 5.23 -3.30 -8.72
C ASN A 357 6.70 -3.57 -9.12
N LEU A 358 7.53 -2.53 -9.23
CA LEU A 358 8.97 -2.68 -9.49
C LEU A 358 9.68 -3.43 -8.35
N GLU A 359 9.40 -3.03 -7.12
CA GLU A 359 10.00 -3.60 -5.91
C GLU A 359 9.69 -5.10 -5.73
N TRP A 360 8.55 -5.55 -6.24
CA TRP A 360 8.07 -6.95 -6.13
C TRP A 360 8.20 -7.78 -7.41
N GLY A 361 8.95 -7.29 -8.40
CA GLY A 361 9.24 -8.03 -9.63
C GLY A 361 8.05 -8.16 -10.58
N ARG A 362 6.97 -7.40 -10.37
CA ARG A 362 5.76 -7.39 -11.20
C ARG A 362 5.97 -6.51 -12.44
N PHE A 363 7.03 -6.79 -13.20
CA PHE A 363 7.49 -5.93 -14.28
C PHE A 363 6.48 -5.77 -15.42
N ALA A 364 5.69 -6.81 -15.72
CA ALA A 364 4.62 -6.72 -16.71
C ALA A 364 3.53 -5.71 -16.28
N GLN A 365 3.14 -5.71 -15.00
CA GLN A 365 2.19 -4.75 -14.46
C GLN A 365 2.81 -3.33 -14.39
N ALA A 366 4.06 -3.22 -13.92
CA ALA A 366 4.79 -1.95 -13.90
C ALA A 366 4.86 -1.31 -15.30
N ALA A 367 5.10 -2.13 -16.34
CA ALA A 367 5.09 -1.71 -17.73
C ALA A 367 3.70 -1.23 -18.18
N ALA A 368 2.63 -1.96 -17.86
CA ALA A 368 1.27 -1.58 -18.22
C ALA A 368 0.85 -0.24 -17.55
N VAL A 369 1.18 -0.08 -16.27
CA VAL A 369 0.95 1.17 -15.52
C VAL A 369 1.73 2.33 -16.13
N LEU A 370 2.99 2.09 -16.51
CA LEU A 370 3.84 3.09 -17.16
C LEU A 370 3.32 3.51 -18.53
N ASP A 371 3.01 2.55 -19.40
CA ASP A 371 2.51 2.81 -20.74
C ASP A 371 1.17 3.56 -20.66
N ASN A 372 0.23 3.08 -19.84
CA ASN A 372 -1.06 3.74 -19.65
C ASN A 372 -0.90 5.20 -19.17
N TYR A 373 -0.08 5.43 -18.14
CA TYR A 373 0.11 6.77 -17.59
C TYR A 373 0.69 7.74 -18.62
N PHE A 374 1.78 7.36 -19.30
CA PHE A 374 2.42 8.23 -20.27
C PHE A 374 1.61 8.40 -21.55
N ASP A 375 0.83 7.41 -21.97
CA ASP A 375 0.03 7.50 -23.19
C ASP A 375 -1.25 8.32 -22.98
N ALA A 376 -1.95 8.14 -21.86
CA ALA A 376 -3.25 8.76 -21.62
C ALA A 376 -3.20 10.02 -20.74
N PHE A 377 -2.19 10.14 -19.87
CA PHE A 377 -2.20 11.15 -18.81
C PHE A 377 -0.98 12.05 -18.77
N VAL A 378 0.03 11.88 -19.62
CA VAL A 378 1.13 12.84 -19.76
C VAL A 378 1.00 13.53 -21.12
N GLN A 379 0.92 14.86 -21.13
CA GLN A 379 0.85 15.66 -22.34
C GLN A 379 2.22 15.79 -23.01
N ASP A 380 2.27 16.28 -24.25
CA ASP A 380 3.52 16.45 -25.00
C ASP A 380 4.47 17.48 -24.37
N ASP A 381 3.94 18.41 -23.56
CA ASP A 381 4.71 19.36 -22.76
C ASP A 381 5.19 18.79 -21.40
N GLY A 382 4.88 17.52 -21.13
CA GLY A 382 5.28 16.81 -19.92
C GLY A 382 4.40 17.05 -18.71
N LEU A 383 3.33 17.86 -18.82
CA LEU A 383 2.35 18.08 -17.75
C LEU A 383 1.36 16.91 -17.67
N PRO A 384 0.90 16.55 -16.46
CA PRO A 384 -0.13 15.54 -16.31
C PRO A 384 -1.51 16.08 -16.70
N ASN A 385 -2.37 15.20 -17.22
CA ASN A 385 -3.80 15.43 -17.35
C ASN A 385 -4.47 15.26 -15.98
N MET A 386 -4.21 16.21 -15.10
CA MET A 386 -4.72 16.27 -13.73
C MET A 386 -4.96 17.74 -13.39
N ARG A 387 -5.99 18.00 -12.55
CA ARG A 387 -6.41 19.36 -12.17
C ARG A 387 -5.29 20.23 -11.59
N GLY A 388 -4.36 19.65 -10.82
CA GLY A 388 -3.20 20.34 -10.26
C GLY A 388 -1.96 19.46 -10.29
N PRO A 389 -0.93 19.77 -11.09
CA PRO A 389 0.34 19.05 -11.03
C PRO A 389 1.08 19.34 -9.72
N GLU A 390 1.77 18.33 -9.21
CA GLU A 390 2.56 18.40 -7.99
C GLU A 390 4.04 18.43 -8.37
N VAL A 391 4.74 19.51 -8.00
CA VAL A 391 6.11 19.73 -8.49
C VAL A 391 7.06 18.62 -8.07
N GLY A 392 6.94 18.14 -6.83
CA GLY A 392 7.75 17.03 -6.31
C GLY A 392 7.59 15.75 -7.13
N GLN A 393 6.38 15.44 -7.56
CA GLN A 393 6.06 14.20 -8.27
C GLN A 393 6.68 14.11 -9.68
N PHE A 394 7.01 15.23 -10.33
CA PHE A 394 7.81 15.21 -11.56
C PHE A 394 9.20 14.62 -11.29
N GLY A 395 9.83 15.03 -10.19
CA GLY A 395 11.13 14.52 -9.77
C GLY A 395 11.08 13.03 -9.41
N LEU A 396 10.07 12.62 -8.63
CA LEU A 396 9.85 11.21 -8.31
C LEU A 396 9.60 10.35 -9.57
N THR A 397 8.81 10.85 -10.52
CA THR A 397 8.56 10.19 -11.80
C THR A 397 9.87 9.92 -12.55
N LEU A 398 10.74 10.92 -12.70
CA LEU A 398 12.04 10.76 -13.37
C LEU A 398 12.94 9.73 -12.67
N SER A 399 12.94 9.72 -11.33
CA SER A 399 13.68 8.72 -10.54
C SER A 399 13.14 7.30 -10.75
N LEU A 400 11.82 7.12 -10.76
CA LEU A 400 11.19 5.82 -10.98
C LEU A 400 11.41 5.29 -12.40
N LEU A 401 11.49 6.15 -13.42
CA LEU A 401 11.86 5.74 -14.78
C LEU A 401 13.29 5.22 -14.86
N ALA A 402 14.23 5.88 -14.16
CA ALA A 402 15.59 5.39 -14.07
C ALA A 402 15.65 4.03 -13.32
N ARG A 403 14.87 3.87 -12.24
CA ARG A 403 14.73 2.59 -11.53
C ARG A 403 14.13 1.51 -12.42
N TYR A 404 13.06 1.82 -13.17
CA TYR A 404 12.45 0.91 -14.15
C TYR A 404 13.49 0.39 -15.13
N LEU A 405 14.32 1.27 -15.71
CA LEU A 405 15.37 0.85 -16.63
C LEU A 405 16.40 -0.07 -15.96
N ARG A 406 16.81 0.23 -14.74
CA ARG A 406 17.80 -0.58 -14.01
C ARG A 406 17.30 -1.97 -13.66
N TYR A 407 16.01 -2.10 -13.38
CA TYR A 407 15.39 -3.37 -13.00
C TYR A 407 15.04 -4.23 -14.22
N THR A 408 14.62 -3.61 -15.33
CA THR A 408 14.07 -4.33 -16.49
C THR A 408 15.00 -4.38 -17.70
N GLY A 409 15.92 -3.42 -17.82
CA GLY A 409 16.73 -3.23 -19.03
C GLY A 409 15.94 -2.74 -20.25
N ASP A 410 14.64 -2.41 -20.11
CA ASP A 410 13.75 -2.11 -21.22
C ASP A 410 13.95 -0.69 -21.77
N THR A 411 15.01 -0.55 -22.54
CA THR A 411 15.36 0.68 -23.27
C THR A 411 14.36 1.00 -24.38
N VAL A 412 13.70 0.00 -24.97
CA VAL A 412 12.79 0.20 -26.12
C VAL A 412 11.57 0.98 -25.67
N ARG A 413 10.94 0.56 -24.56
CA ARG A 413 9.78 1.27 -24.01
C ARG A 413 10.12 2.69 -23.61
N LEU A 414 11.21 2.91 -22.86
CA LEU A 414 11.59 4.26 -22.44
C LEU A 414 12.02 5.17 -23.60
N ARG A 415 12.61 4.63 -24.66
CA ARG A 415 12.91 5.39 -25.89
C ARG A 415 11.65 5.88 -26.60
N ARG A 416 10.59 5.07 -26.62
CA ARG A 416 9.28 5.49 -27.15
C ARG A 416 8.73 6.70 -26.40
N LEU A 417 8.93 6.71 -25.08
CA LEU A 417 8.44 7.77 -24.18
C LEU A 417 9.41 8.96 -24.04
N LEU A 418 10.59 8.89 -24.66
CA LEU A 418 11.69 9.85 -24.45
C LEU A 418 11.28 11.32 -24.63
N PRO A 419 10.46 11.72 -25.62
CA PRO A 419 10.03 13.10 -25.75
C PRO A 419 9.26 13.62 -24.52
N LYS A 420 8.33 12.82 -23.98
CA LYS A 420 7.55 13.18 -22.79
C LYS A 420 8.44 13.19 -21.54
N ILE A 421 9.38 12.26 -21.42
CA ILE A 421 10.37 12.24 -20.33
C ILE A 421 11.23 13.52 -20.36
N ALA A 422 11.71 13.92 -21.54
CA ALA A 422 12.46 15.16 -21.73
C ALA A 422 11.62 16.39 -21.33
N ALA A 423 10.36 16.42 -21.75
CA ALA A 423 9.44 17.51 -21.45
C ALA A 423 9.16 17.63 -19.95
N THR A 424 8.93 16.50 -19.26
CA THR A 424 8.80 16.47 -17.79
C THR A 424 10.04 17.04 -17.09
N ALA A 425 11.26 16.67 -17.53
CA ALA A 425 12.49 17.25 -16.98
C ALA A 425 12.65 18.75 -17.32
N GLN A 426 12.13 19.18 -18.47
CA GLN A 426 12.14 20.57 -18.90
C GLN A 426 11.21 21.44 -18.06
N VAL A 427 10.05 20.95 -17.59
CA VAL A 427 9.19 21.65 -16.62
C VAL A 427 10.01 22.06 -15.40
N LEU A 428 10.76 21.14 -14.80
CA LEU A 428 11.61 21.41 -13.64
C LEU A 428 12.74 22.41 -13.96
N CYS A 429 13.30 22.36 -15.17
CA CYS A 429 14.32 23.32 -15.60
C CYS A 429 13.74 24.74 -15.67
N THR A 430 12.56 24.88 -16.26
CA THR A 430 11.83 26.15 -16.35
C THR A 430 11.54 26.73 -14.97
N LEU A 431 11.03 25.91 -14.04
CA LEU A 431 10.77 26.33 -12.65
C LEU A 431 12.05 26.77 -11.92
N HIS A 432 13.17 26.09 -12.17
CA HIS A 432 14.46 26.47 -11.59
C HIS A 432 14.99 27.78 -12.19
N ASP A 433 14.83 28.01 -13.50
CA ASP A 433 15.21 29.28 -14.13
C ASP A 433 14.41 30.46 -13.57
N GLN A 434 13.10 30.27 -13.36
CA GLN A 434 12.26 31.26 -12.67
C GLN A 434 12.76 31.54 -11.25
N ALA A 435 13.11 30.50 -10.49
CA ALA A 435 13.64 30.65 -9.14
C ALA A 435 15.00 31.39 -9.10
N LEU A 436 15.87 31.17 -10.10
CA LEU A 436 17.16 31.85 -10.22
C LEU A 436 17.03 33.31 -10.64
N ALA A 437 15.96 33.67 -11.36
CA ALA A 437 15.66 35.03 -11.75
C ALA A 437 15.18 35.92 -10.59
N LEU A 438 14.77 35.32 -9.46
CA LEU A 438 14.37 36.06 -8.26
C LEU A 438 15.55 36.86 -7.67
N PRO A 439 15.28 38.01 -7.01
CA PRO A 439 16.32 38.74 -6.28
C PRO A 439 17.06 37.84 -5.28
N ARG A 440 18.39 37.99 -5.15
CA ARG A 440 19.23 37.14 -4.28
C ARG A 440 18.84 37.16 -2.80
N ASN A 441 18.17 38.22 -2.35
CA ASN A 441 17.65 38.37 -0.98
C ASN A 441 16.24 37.77 -0.79
N ALA A 442 15.57 37.36 -1.86
CA ALA A 442 14.29 36.67 -1.75
C ALA A 442 14.48 35.30 -1.09
N HIS A 443 13.61 34.94 -0.14
CA HIS A 443 13.69 33.66 0.58
C HIS A 443 13.74 32.45 -0.38
N GLY A 444 12.94 32.51 -1.44
CA GLY A 444 12.86 31.46 -2.46
C GLY A 444 13.89 31.54 -3.59
N HIS A 445 14.85 32.46 -3.57
CA HIS A 445 15.87 32.54 -4.63
C HIS A 445 16.59 31.20 -4.81
N GLY A 446 16.57 30.67 -6.04
CA GLY A 446 17.16 29.39 -6.40
C GLY A 446 16.45 28.14 -5.84
N LEU A 447 15.24 28.27 -5.26
CA LEU A 447 14.39 27.13 -4.86
C LEU A 447 13.13 27.10 -5.73
N LEU A 448 12.74 25.92 -6.20
CA LEU A 448 11.60 25.78 -7.11
C LEU A 448 10.30 26.16 -6.42
N HIS A 449 9.60 27.14 -6.99
CA HIS A 449 8.24 27.49 -6.59
C HIS A 449 7.24 26.61 -7.33
N GLY A 450 6.17 26.24 -6.64
CA GLY A 450 5.02 25.58 -7.24
C GLY A 450 4.20 24.85 -6.20
N TRP A 451 3.08 24.27 -6.64
CA TRP A 451 2.22 23.50 -5.77
C TRP A 451 2.92 22.23 -5.29
N ASN A 452 2.86 21.99 -3.98
CA ASN A 452 3.18 20.70 -3.40
C ASN A 452 1.98 19.75 -3.46
N GLU A 453 0.75 20.25 -3.42
CA GLU A 453 -0.49 19.47 -3.34
C GLU A 453 -1.44 19.80 -4.50
N SER A 454 -1.99 18.78 -5.15
CA SER A 454 -2.93 18.93 -6.26
C SER A 454 -4.20 19.69 -5.87
N ASP A 455 -4.66 19.59 -4.62
CA ASP A 455 -5.83 20.33 -4.13
C ASP A 455 -5.68 21.86 -4.16
N ALA A 456 -4.46 22.39 -4.21
CA ALA A 456 -4.24 23.83 -4.29
C ALA A 456 -5.04 24.49 -5.42
N CYS A 457 -5.24 23.81 -6.55
CA CYS A 457 -5.96 24.33 -7.71
C CYS A 457 -7.48 24.51 -7.49
N LEU A 458 -8.06 23.89 -6.45
CA LEU A 458 -9.51 23.97 -6.17
C LEU A 458 -9.89 25.20 -5.34
N PHE A 459 -8.91 25.90 -4.79
CA PHE A 459 -9.15 27.05 -3.93
C PHE A 459 -9.29 28.34 -4.76
N PRO A 460 -10.02 29.35 -4.24
CA PRO A 460 -10.26 30.60 -4.97
C PRO A 460 -8.99 31.34 -5.43
N ASP A 461 -7.91 31.25 -4.65
CA ASP A 461 -6.59 31.76 -5.02
C ASP A 461 -5.53 30.66 -4.88
N PRO A 462 -5.26 29.91 -5.96
CA PRO A 462 -4.26 28.84 -5.92
C PRO A 462 -2.82 29.40 -5.93
N SER A 463 -2.62 30.69 -6.24
CA SER A 463 -1.29 31.31 -6.24
C SER A 463 -0.68 31.41 -4.85
N LEU A 464 -1.52 31.35 -3.80
CA LEU A 464 -1.10 31.31 -2.41
C LEU A 464 -0.11 30.18 -2.11
N TRP A 465 -0.30 29.01 -2.73
CA TRP A 465 0.58 27.85 -2.55
C TRP A 465 1.59 27.69 -3.69
N TRP A 466 1.74 28.67 -4.58
CA TRP A 466 2.85 28.69 -5.54
C TRP A 466 4.13 29.16 -4.84
N LYS A 467 4.71 28.28 -4.01
CA LYS A 467 5.71 28.64 -2.99
C LYS A 467 6.96 27.75 -3.07
N PRO A 468 8.10 28.19 -2.50
CA PRO A 468 9.34 27.43 -2.52
C PRO A 468 9.36 26.35 -1.43
N TYR A 469 8.40 25.42 -1.46
CA TYR A 469 8.42 24.28 -0.55
C TYR A 469 9.69 23.47 -0.75
N TYR A 470 10.32 23.04 0.35
CA TYR A 470 11.59 22.33 0.27
C TYR A 470 11.46 20.99 -0.48
N ALA A 471 10.32 20.30 -0.39
CA ALA A 471 10.01 19.09 -1.14
C ALA A 471 10.18 19.25 -2.66
N ASN A 472 9.64 20.33 -3.23
CA ASN A 472 9.71 20.61 -4.67
C ASN A 472 11.16 20.58 -5.18
N SER A 473 12.06 21.23 -4.43
CA SER A 473 13.48 21.28 -4.76
C SER A 473 14.17 19.93 -4.48
N ALA A 474 13.83 19.27 -3.38
CA ALA A 474 14.44 18.01 -2.98
C ALA A 474 14.16 16.88 -3.99
N LEU A 475 12.90 16.65 -4.36
CA LEU A 475 12.55 15.63 -5.35
C LEU A 475 13.05 15.99 -6.75
N THR A 476 13.14 17.28 -7.10
CA THR A 476 13.76 17.72 -8.36
C THR A 476 15.24 17.33 -8.43
N ILE A 477 16.01 17.52 -7.35
CA ILE A 477 17.41 17.07 -7.27
C ILE A 477 17.50 15.57 -7.52
N ARG A 478 16.69 14.77 -6.82
CA ARG A 478 16.63 13.32 -6.97
C ARG A 478 16.31 12.90 -8.40
N GLY A 479 15.27 13.48 -8.99
CA GLY A 479 14.85 13.19 -10.36
C GLY A 479 15.94 13.47 -11.40
N TRP A 480 16.59 14.63 -11.32
CA TRP A 480 17.70 14.99 -12.22
C TRP A 480 18.92 14.09 -12.06
N GLU A 481 19.33 13.77 -10.83
CA GLU A 481 20.48 12.91 -10.58
C GLU A 481 20.26 11.50 -11.12
N ASP A 482 19.07 10.94 -10.94
CA ASP A 482 18.77 9.57 -11.33
C ASP A 482 18.58 9.45 -12.86
N ILE A 483 17.80 10.35 -13.49
CA ILE A 483 17.55 10.28 -14.94
C ILE A 483 18.82 10.60 -15.74
N ALA A 484 19.66 11.53 -15.27
CA ALA A 484 20.92 11.87 -15.94
C ALA A 484 21.85 10.66 -16.07
N GLN A 485 21.86 9.76 -15.08
CA GLN A 485 22.70 8.55 -15.10
C GLN A 485 22.31 7.55 -16.19
N VAL A 486 21.06 7.59 -16.66
CA VAL A 486 20.56 6.65 -17.68
C VAL A 486 20.26 7.33 -19.03
N TRP A 487 20.35 8.65 -19.09
CA TRP A 487 19.90 9.45 -20.23
C TRP A 487 20.56 9.06 -21.56
N SER A 488 21.89 8.90 -21.57
CA SER A 488 22.62 8.50 -22.77
C SER A 488 22.28 7.08 -23.23
N THR A 489 21.98 6.17 -22.30
CA THR A 489 21.48 4.82 -22.63
C THR A 489 20.13 4.87 -23.37
N LEU A 490 19.30 5.85 -23.03
CA LEU A 490 18.03 6.10 -23.71
C LEU A 490 18.20 6.85 -25.05
N GLY A 491 19.42 7.20 -25.46
CA GLY A 491 19.66 7.97 -26.69
C GLY A 491 19.53 9.48 -26.51
N GLY A 492 19.44 9.96 -25.26
CA GLY A 492 19.45 11.38 -24.94
C GLY A 492 20.85 11.99 -24.99
N ASP A 493 20.92 13.30 -25.27
CA ASP A 493 22.18 14.05 -25.34
C ASP A 493 22.88 14.12 -23.97
N ALA A 494 24.14 13.67 -23.92
CA ALA A 494 24.99 13.71 -22.72
C ALA A 494 25.21 15.14 -22.19
N ALA A 495 25.16 16.16 -23.04
CA ALA A 495 25.27 17.56 -22.60
C ALA A 495 24.07 17.97 -21.73
N VAL A 496 22.87 17.49 -22.06
CA VAL A 496 21.64 17.70 -21.27
C VAL A 496 21.73 17.00 -19.91
N ALA A 497 22.18 15.74 -19.89
CA ALA A 497 22.41 15.01 -18.64
C ALA A 497 23.40 15.74 -17.72
N THR A 498 24.52 16.23 -18.30
CA THR A 498 25.51 17.02 -17.56
C THR A 498 24.91 18.34 -17.03
N GLN A 499 24.01 18.97 -17.79
CA GLN A 499 23.30 20.16 -17.34
C GLN A 499 22.39 19.87 -16.13
N TRP A 500 21.63 18.77 -16.16
CA TRP A 500 20.80 18.36 -15.03
C TRP A 500 21.63 18.08 -13.78
N GLN A 501 22.78 17.39 -13.90
CA GLN A 501 23.70 17.17 -12.78
C GLN A 501 24.23 18.48 -12.18
N ARG A 502 24.59 19.46 -13.02
CA ARG A 502 25.01 20.80 -12.56
C ARG A 502 23.87 21.53 -11.83
N ARG A 503 22.66 21.51 -12.40
CA ARG A 503 21.47 22.12 -11.78
C ARG A 503 21.15 21.45 -10.44
N ALA A 504 21.21 20.13 -10.35
CA ALA A 504 21.01 19.37 -9.11
C ALA A 504 22.03 19.77 -8.02
N THR A 505 23.32 19.89 -8.39
CA THR A 505 24.37 20.34 -7.46
C THR A 505 24.12 21.77 -6.93
N GLN A 506 23.77 22.69 -7.83
CA GLN A 506 23.45 24.08 -7.48
C GLN A 506 22.22 24.14 -6.55
N LEU A 507 21.15 23.43 -6.92
CA LEU A 507 19.90 23.40 -6.17
C LEU A 507 20.08 22.75 -4.78
N ARG A 508 20.84 21.66 -4.69
CA ARG A 508 21.19 20.98 -3.43
C ARG A 508 21.93 21.92 -2.48
N THR A 509 22.93 22.63 -3.00
CA THR A 509 23.68 23.62 -2.21
C THR A 509 22.76 24.70 -1.67
N ARG A 510 21.85 25.22 -2.51
CA ARG A 510 20.87 26.24 -2.10
C ARG A 510 19.85 25.72 -1.09
N LEU A 511 19.31 24.53 -1.30
CA LEU A 511 18.38 23.84 -0.41
C LEU A 511 18.96 23.69 0.99
N GLN A 512 20.18 23.12 1.10
CA GLN A 512 20.84 22.91 2.39
C GLN A 512 21.15 24.23 3.10
N ALA A 513 21.64 25.24 2.37
CA ALA A 513 21.91 26.56 2.93
C ALA A 513 20.63 27.22 3.47
N SER A 514 19.52 27.14 2.71
CA SER A 514 18.24 27.69 3.12
C SER A 514 17.67 26.97 4.33
N LEU A 515 17.65 25.64 4.35
CA LEU A 515 17.19 24.85 5.49
C LEU A 515 17.96 25.23 6.77
N ARG A 516 19.30 25.23 6.73
CA ARG A 516 20.14 25.60 7.87
C ARG A 516 19.86 27.01 8.39
N ALA A 517 19.66 27.97 7.49
CA ALA A 517 19.37 29.35 7.85
C ALA A 517 17.98 29.55 8.48
N ASN A 518 17.04 28.63 8.25
CA ASN A 518 15.66 28.71 8.73
C ASN A 518 15.38 27.75 9.90
N VAL A 519 16.41 27.12 10.48
CA VAL A 519 16.24 26.33 11.71
C VAL A 519 15.95 27.28 12.88
N ARG A 520 14.76 27.14 13.46
CA ARG A 520 14.32 27.80 14.68
C ARG A 520 14.80 27.02 15.90
N ARG A 521 15.94 27.47 16.45
CA ARG A 521 16.60 26.89 17.63
C ARG A 521 16.03 27.41 18.97
N ASP A 522 15.12 28.36 18.92
CA ASP A 522 14.34 28.85 20.06
C ASP A 522 13.25 27.86 20.52
N LEU A 523 12.95 26.85 19.69
CA LEU A 523 12.00 25.78 19.98
C LEU A 523 12.73 24.48 20.35
N SER A 524 12.05 23.61 21.10
CA SER A 524 12.56 22.30 21.53
C SER A 524 11.54 21.20 21.20
N PRO A 525 11.87 20.23 20.32
CA PRO A 525 13.09 20.16 19.51
C PRO A 525 13.19 21.32 18.51
N PRO A 526 14.38 21.60 17.94
CA PRO A 526 14.55 22.61 16.90
C PRO A 526 13.53 22.43 15.77
N TYR A 527 12.92 23.53 15.33
CA TYR A 527 11.88 23.50 14.32
C TYR A 527 12.42 23.98 12.98
N VAL A 528 11.94 23.39 11.89
CA VAL A 528 12.11 23.90 10.53
C VAL A 528 10.74 23.86 9.88
N GLY A 529 10.33 24.93 9.18
CA GLY A 529 9.05 24.92 8.46
C GLY A 529 9.13 24.25 7.08
N PRO A 530 7.99 24.02 6.41
CA PRO A 530 7.95 23.35 5.11
C PRO A 530 8.48 24.22 3.94
N LEU A 531 8.63 25.53 4.16
CA LEU A 531 9.21 26.51 3.23
C LEU A 531 10.07 27.53 4.02
N PRO A 532 11.00 28.26 3.36
CA PRO A 532 11.81 29.29 4.02
C PRO A 532 11.00 30.49 4.51
N GLY A 533 11.47 31.15 5.57
CA GLY A 533 10.91 32.39 6.08
C GLY A 533 9.70 32.23 7.02
N THR A 534 9.31 30.99 7.35
CA THR A 534 8.18 30.72 8.25
C THR A 534 8.47 31.19 9.68
N LYS A 535 7.48 31.85 10.29
CA LYS A 535 7.56 32.39 11.67
C LYS A 535 6.74 31.60 12.67
N LEU A 536 5.69 30.92 12.20
CA LEU A 536 4.82 30.07 13.00
C LEU A 536 5.17 28.59 12.77
N THR A 537 4.94 27.75 13.78
CA THR A 537 4.89 26.31 13.52
C THR A 537 3.71 26.00 12.59
N PHE A 538 3.73 24.86 11.91
CA PHE A 538 2.64 24.51 10.99
C PHE A 538 1.28 24.42 11.71
N ARG A 539 1.22 23.91 12.96
CA ARG A 539 -0.04 23.90 13.73
C ARG A 539 -0.50 25.30 14.10
N GLN A 540 0.42 26.18 14.49
CA GLN A 540 0.11 27.59 14.79
C GLN A 540 -0.41 28.32 13.54
N SER A 541 0.25 28.13 12.40
CA SER A 541 -0.16 28.72 11.12
C SER A 541 -1.55 28.23 10.69
N LEU A 542 -1.82 26.92 10.76
CA LEU A 542 -3.13 26.35 10.45
C LEU A 542 -4.26 26.85 11.37
N LEU A 543 -3.95 27.23 12.62
CA LEU A 543 -4.94 27.84 13.54
C LEU A 543 -5.16 29.33 13.26
N GLN A 544 -4.09 30.07 12.97
CA GLN A 544 -4.07 31.53 12.97
C GLN A 544 -4.30 32.14 11.59
N GLU A 545 -3.98 31.41 10.52
CA GLU A 545 -3.99 31.90 9.13
C GLU A 545 -5.03 31.13 8.31
N LYS A 546 -5.92 31.83 7.61
CA LYS A 546 -7.03 31.25 6.82
C LYS A 546 -7.14 31.92 5.44
N PRO A 547 -6.63 31.30 4.35
CA PRO A 547 -5.88 30.04 4.33
C PRO A 547 -4.44 30.22 4.85
N SER A 548 -3.80 29.12 5.25
CA SER A 548 -2.39 29.09 5.64
C SER A 548 -1.49 28.80 4.43
N GLU A 549 -0.37 29.51 4.32
CA GLU A 549 0.68 29.19 3.33
C GLU A 549 1.43 27.88 3.67
N GLN A 550 1.24 27.33 4.88
CA GLN A 550 1.81 26.05 5.32
C GLN A 550 0.82 24.87 5.21
N GLN A 551 -0.27 25.03 4.42
CA GLN A 551 -1.26 23.97 4.20
C GLN A 551 -0.62 22.67 3.67
N TRP A 552 -1.18 21.53 4.05
CA TRP A 552 -0.68 20.17 3.74
C TRP A 552 0.81 19.97 4.08
N PRO A 553 1.26 20.34 5.29
CA PRO A 553 2.68 20.27 5.63
C PRO A 553 3.16 18.81 5.67
N HIS A 554 2.27 17.86 5.96
CA HIS A 554 2.58 16.43 5.97
C HIS A 554 3.16 15.94 4.64
N ARG A 555 2.62 16.41 3.50
CA ARG A 555 3.17 16.12 2.17
C ARG A 555 4.54 16.74 1.98
N ALA A 556 4.66 18.04 2.27
CA ALA A 556 5.91 18.77 2.11
C ALA A 556 7.06 18.15 2.90
N TYR A 557 6.79 17.54 4.06
CA TYR A 557 7.82 16.83 4.81
C TYR A 557 8.06 15.39 4.33
N ALA A 558 6.99 14.64 4.03
CA ALA A 558 7.12 13.26 3.55
C ALA A 558 7.96 13.20 2.26
N GLU A 559 7.68 14.08 1.31
CA GLU A 559 8.40 14.18 0.04
C GLU A 559 9.82 14.74 0.18
N LEU A 560 10.04 15.72 1.08
CA LEU A 560 11.37 16.23 1.39
C LEU A 560 12.30 15.11 1.90
N LEU A 561 11.77 14.25 2.78
CA LEU A 561 12.51 13.11 3.32
C LEU A 561 12.68 12.00 2.29
N GLN A 562 11.63 11.69 1.52
CA GLN A 562 11.66 10.65 0.48
C GLN A 562 12.76 10.88 -0.57
N ALA A 563 13.07 12.14 -0.88
CA ALA A 563 14.09 12.47 -1.86
C ALA A 563 15.48 11.92 -1.49
N ASP A 564 15.78 11.70 -0.19
CA ASP A 564 17.07 11.25 0.34
C ASP A 564 18.24 12.08 -0.25
N VAL A 565 18.08 13.42 -0.19
CA VAL A 565 19.09 14.40 -0.68
C VAL A 565 19.61 15.32 0.42
N LEU A 566 19.06 15.20 1.63
CA LEU A 566 19.53 15.94 2.80
C LEU A 566 20.74 15.21 3.41
N PRO A 567 21.72 15.95 3.97
CA PRO A 567 22.70 15.34 4.85
C PRO A 567 22.02 14.80 6.11
N ASP A 568 22.58 13.74 6.69
CA ASP A 568 21.99 13.01 7.82
C ASP A 568 21.57 13.92 8.97
N ASP A 569 22.37 14.94 9.32
CA ASP A 569 22.07 15.87 10.41
C ASP A 569 20.80 16.69 10.16
N LEU A 570 20.56 17.11 8.91
CA LEU A 570 19.33 17.82 8.54
C LEU A 570 18.15 16.86 8.45
N ALA A 571 18.35 15.64 7.94
CA ALA A 571 17.28 14.65 7.87
C ALA A 571 16.79 14.25 9.27
N HIS A 572 17.70 14.00 10.22
CA HIS A 572 17.36 13.79 11.63
C HIS A 572 16.58 14.98 12.21
N LEU A 573 17.06 16.20 11.98
CA LEU A 573 16.39 17.42 12.46
C LEU A 573 14.95 17.54 11.93
N VAL A 574 14.73 17.29 10.64
CA VAL A 574 13.38 17.33 10.04
C VAL A 574 12.47 16.28 10.68
N ILE A 575 12.97 15.06 10.90
CA ILE A 575 12.19 13.99 11.53
C ILE A 575 11.85 14.34 12.98
N ASP A 576 12.82 14.85 13.74
CA ASP A 576 12.60 15.24 15.14
C ASP A 576 11.67 16.44 15.24
N CYS A 577 11.73 17.36 14.27
CA CYS A 577 10.79 18.47 14.13
C CYS A 577 9.34 17.96 13.92
N LEU A 578 9.12 17.01 13.01
CA LEU A 578 7.80 16.40 12.83
C LEU A 578 7.30 15.76 14.13
N ARG A 579 8.11 14.90 14.75
CA ARG A 579 7.73 14.17 15.97
C ARG A 579 7.41 15.10 17.14
N GLY A 580 8.18 16.18 17.28
CA GLY A 580 8.07 17.11 18.41
C GLY A 580 7.01 18.20 18.26
N HIS A 581 6.45 18.41 17.07
CA HIS A 581 5.55 19.53 16.77
C HIS A 581 4.21 19.10 16.17
N GLY A 582 3.77 17.87 16.44
CA GLY A 582 2.45 17.33 16.05
C GLY A 582 2.38 16.79 14.62
N GLY A 583 3.53 16.47 14.03
CA GLY A 583 3.65 15.94 12.67
C GLY A 583 3.61 14.42 12.56
N THR A 584 3.52 13.69 13.68
CA THR A 584 3.33 12.23 13.70
C THR A 584 2.16 11.81 14.59
N SER A 585 1.62 10.61 14.38
CA SER A 585 0.62 9.96 15.23
C SER A 585 0.88 8.46 15.24
N ILE A 586 1.19 7.89 16.41
CA ILE A 586 1.59 6.47 16.57
C ILE A 586 2.78 6.15 15.63
N GLY A 587 3.71 7.09 15.47
CA GLY A 587 4.93 6.91 14.67
C GLY A 587 4.76 7.03 13.14
N VAL A 588 3.53 7.17 12.64
CA VAL A 588 3.26 7.50 11.23
C VAL A 588 3.16 9.02 11.08
N VAL A 589 3.50 9.57 9.91
CA VAL A 589 3.22 10.98 9.61
C VAL A 589 1.72 11.25 9.82
N ALA A 590 1.37 12.29 10.56
CA ALA A 590 -0.03 12.62 10.81
C ALA A 590 -0.67 13.27 9.59
N ASN A 591 -1.99 13.16 9.44
CA ASN A 591 -2.72 14.12 8.61
C ASN A 591 -2.80 15.44 9.37
N ILE A 592 -1.85 16.33 9.10
CA ILE A 592 -1.69 17.57 9.86
C ILE A 592 -2.78 18.59 9.48
N ALA A 593 -3.82 18.65 10.29
CA ALA A 593 -4.92 19.62 10.26
C ALA A 593 -4.83 20.58 11.47
N PRO A 594 -5.67 21.64 11.53
CA PRO A 594 -5.79 22.44 12.75
C PRO A 594 -6.09 21.52 13.97
N PRO A 595 -5.30 21.61 15.06
CA PRO A 595 -5.46 20.73 16.21
C PRO A 595 -6.81 20.93 16.89
N GLU A 596 -7.48 19.82 17.19
CA GLU A 596 -8.77 19.79 17.85
C GLU A 596 -8.86 18.58 18.80
N PRO A 597 -9.63 18.66 19.90
CA PRO A 597 -9.56 17.66 20.98
C PRO A 597 -10.21 16.31 20.64
N GLY A 598 -10.99 16.23 19.55
CA GLY A 598 -11.75 15.06 19.15
C GLY A 598 -11.05 14.13 18.15
N SER A 599 -9.94 14.56 17.55
CA SER A 599 -9.30 13.79 16.47
C SER A 599 -7.77 13.92 16.44
N ARG A 600 -7.11 12.82 16.08
CA ARG A 600 -5.72 12.77 15.62
C ARG A 600 -5.61 11.66 14.59
N ASP A 601 -5.05 11.98 13.44
CA ASP A 601 -5.11 11.11 12.28
C ASP A 601 -3.72 10.69 11.81
N LEU A 602 -3.65 9.51 11.20
CA LEU A 602 -2.49 8.97 10.49
C LEU A 602 -2.68 9.20 9.00
N LEU A 603 -1.61 9.59 8.31
CA LEU A 603 -1.58 9.72 6.86
C LEU A 603 -1.17 8.37 6.24
N GLY A 604 -2.09 7.73 5.53
CA GLY A 604 -1.88 6.41 4.95
C GLY A 604 -1.15 6.42 3.60
N PHE A 605 -1.36 7.46 2.80
CA PHE A 605 -0.63 7.66 1.54
C PHE A 605 0.61 8.55 1.72
N ILE A 606 1.57 8.48 0.78
CA ILE A 606 2.87 9.21 0.70
C ILE A 606 3.83 9.12 1.89
N SER A 607 3.34 8.79 3.10
CA SER A 607 4.10 8.71 4.34
C SER A 607 5.16 7.61 4.32
N TYR A 608 5.10 6.68 3.37
CA TYR A 608 6.17 5.70 3.12
C TYR A 608 7.53 6.38 2.82
N GLY A 609 7.54 7.61 2.30
CA GLY A 609 8.75 8.40 2.11
C GLY A 609 9.46 8.77 3.42
N TYR A 610 8.68 9.06 4.47
CA TYR A 610 9.20 9.26 5.84
C TYR A 610 9.79 7.95 6.39
N ALA A 611 9.09 6.84 6.21
CA ALA A 611 9.58 5.52 6.65
C ALA A 611 10.87 5.12 5.94
N GLN A 612 11.00 5.39 4.64
CA GLN A 612 12.25 5.15 3.90
C GLN A 612 13.43 5.89 4.54
N GLN A 613 13.24 7.15 4.94
CA GLN A 613 14.29 7.93 5.59
C GLN A 613 14.61 7.45 7.02
N LEU A 614 13.61 7.00 7.79
CA LEU A 614 13.85 6.35 9.08
C LEU A 614 14.78 5.14 8.92
N LEU A 615 14.46 4.27 7.95
CA LEU A 615 15.27 3.10 7.65
C LEU A 615 16.69 3.49 7.21
N ARG A 616 16.81 4.52 6.36
CA ARG A 616 18.09 5.03 5.86
C ARG A 616 19.02 5.54 6.96
N LEU A 617 18.45 6.19 7.97
CA LEU A 617 19.17 6.78 9.10
C LEU A 617 19.35 5.80 10.28
N ASP A 618 19.05 4.51 10.08
CA ASP A 618 19.12 3.49 11.13
C ASP A 618 18.23 3.77 12.36
N ARG A 619 17.12 4.49 12.17
CA ARG A 619 16.05 4.68 13.16
C ARG A 619 15.08 3.49 13.12
N ILE A 620 15.62 2.30 13.39
CA ILE A 620 14.93 1.02 13.10
C ILE A 620 13.67 0.83 13.95
N GLU A 621 13.71 1.18 15.23
CA GLU A 621 12.57 1.03 16.14
C GLU A 621 11.39 1.90 15.68
N GLU A 622 11.65 3.13 15.23
CA GLU A 622 10.63 4.03 14.66
C GLU A 622 10.08 3.50 13.34
N TYR A 623 10.94 2.91 12.50
CA TYR A 623 10.51 2.26 11.27
C TYR A 623 9.57 1.08 11.56
N LEU A 624 9.90 0.24 12.55
CA LEU A 624 9.04 -0.87 12.95
C LEU A 624 7.70 -0.40 13.51
N LEU A 625 7.70 0.68 14.30
CA LEU A 625 6.47 1.29 14.79
C LEU A 625 5.60 1.74 13.62
N PHE A 626 6.20 2.40 12.62
CA PHE A 626 5.50 2.80 11.40
C PHE A 626 4.86 1.60 10.69
N VAL A 627 5.61 0.50 10.51
CA VAL A 627 5.11 -0.73 9.85
C VAL A 627 3.89 -1.29 10.59
N TYR A 628 3.99 -1.44 11.90
CA TYR A 628 2.91 -2.00 12.72
C TYR A 628 1.69 -1.07 12.78
N ALA A 629 1.90 0.24 12.94
CA ALA A 629 0.83 1.22 12.95
C ALA A 629 0.10 1.28 11.60
N HIS A 630 0.83 1.17 10.48
CA HIS A 630 0.20 1.14 9.15
C HIS A 630 -0.68 -0.10 8.95
N ARG A 631 -0.22 -1.28 9.41
CA ARG A 631 -1.03 -2.51 9.38
C ARG A 631 -2.31 -2.40 10.22
N TYR A 632 -2.22 -1.86 11.44
CA TYR A 632 -3.30 -1.98 12.42
C TYR A 632 -4.16 -0.72 12.63
N GLN A 633 -3.66 0.45 12.23
CA GLN A 633 -4.30 1.75 12.46
C GLN A 633 -4.56 2.54 11.18
N VAL A 634 -3.96 2.15 10.04
CA VAL A 634 -4.27 2.74 8.70
C VAL A 634 -5.11 1.79 7.86
N HIS A 635 -4.90 0.49 7.99
CA HIS A 635 -5.69 -0.53 7.30
C HIS A 635 -6.79 -1.09 8.20
N THR A 636 -7.94 -1.44 7.62
CA THR A 636 -8.92 -2.27 8.32
C THR A 636 -8.31 -3.64 8.65
N ARG A 637 -8.56 -4.15 9.85
CA ARG A 637 -7.97 -5.42 10.30
C ARG A 637 -8.53 -6.60 9.50
N GLY A 638 -7.64 -7.45 9.00
CA GLY A 638 -7.95 -8.66 8.25
C GLY A 638 -8.52 -8.46 6.84
N SER A 639 -9.33 -7.43 6.60
CA SER A 639 -9.78 -7.05 5.25
C SER A 639 -8.83 -6.11 4.52
N TRP A 640 -7.87 -5.52 5.25
CA TRP A 640 -6.77 -4.70 4.74
C TRP A 640 -7.17 -3.64 3.72
N THR A 641 -8.33 -3.02 3.90
CA THR A 641 -8.72 -1.82 3.15
C THR A 641 -7.91 -0.65 3.70
N ALA A 642 -7.07 -0.03 2.88
CA ALA A 642 -6.21 1.07 3.30
C ALA A 642 -6.94 2.42 3.28
N GLY A 643 -6.83 3.20 4.35
CA GLY A 643 -7.33 4.57 4.40
C GLY A 643 -6.33 5.61 3.86
N GLU A 644 -6.78 6.59 3.09
CA GLU A 644 -5.97 7.79 2.78
C GLU A 644 -5.56 8.50 4.06
N VAL A 645 -6.55 8.75 4.93
CA VAL A 645 -6.42 9.31 6.26
C VAL A 645 -7.21 8.44 7.21
N SER A 646 -6.57 8.00 8.30
CA SER A 646 -7.19 7.12 9.30
C SER A 646 -7.10 7.74 10.68
N GLY A 647 -8.25 7.98 11.32
CA GLY A 647 -8.29 8.50 12.68
C GLY A 647 -8.08 7.41 13.73
N ILE A 648 -7.57 7.81 14.89
CA ILE A 648 -7.36 6.90 16.03
C ILE A 648 -8.65 6.60 16.82
N THR A 649 -9.83 6.97 16.30
CA THR A 649 -11.13 6.86 17.00
C THR A 649 -12.00 5.71 16.52
N GLY A 650 -11.56 4.94 15.52
CA GLY A 650 -12.25 3.74 15.05
C GLY A 650 -13.30 3.95 13.95
N GLY A 651 -13.38 5.15 13.36
CA GLY A 651 -14.21 5.43 12.19
C GLY A 651 -13.76 4.70 10.91
N MET A 652 -14.57 4.73 9.86
CA MET A 652 -14.22 4.17 8.55
C MET A 652 -13.41 5.20 7.74
N PRO A 653 -12.17 4.91 7.34
CA PRO A 653 -11.41 5.80 6.48
C PRO A 653 -11.85 5.70 5.02
N LEU A 654 -11.58 6.75 4.23
CA LEU A 654 -11.76 6.72 2.77
C LEU A 654 -10.63 5.95 2.11
N PHE A 655 -10.95 5.06 1.18
CA PHE A 655 -9.96 4.24 0.50
C PHE A 655 -9.22 4.99 -0.61
N CYS A 656 -7.90 4.83 -0.68
CA CYS A 656 -7.14 5.19 -1.87
C CYS A 656 -6.02 4.20 -2.20
N MET A 657 -5.74 4.06 -3.50
CA MET A 657 -4.71 3.16 -4.04
C MET A 657 -3.30 3.49 -3.54
N PRO A 658 -2.87 4.76 -3.44
CA PRO A 658 -1.56 5.07 -2.89
C PRO A 658 -1.34 4.58 -1.46
N ALA A 659 -2.36 4.67 -0.59
CA ALA A 659 -2.26 4.14 0.78
C ALA A 659 -2.12 2.60 0.78
N GLN A 660 -2.88 1.91 -0.09
CA GLN A 660 -2.85 0.46 -0.24
C GLN A 660 -1.48 -0.09 -0.63
N MET A 661 -0.68 0.69 -1.37
CA MET A 661 0.66 0.30 -1.84
C MET A 661 1.78 0.48 -0.80
N THR A 662 1.49 1.05 0.37
CA THR A 662 2.52 1.33 1.38
C THR A 662 3.13 0.06 1.97
N ILE A 663 2.32 -0.91 2.42
CA ILE A 663 2.83 -2.13 3.07
C ILE A 663 3.75 -2.96 2.16
N PRO A 664 3.44 -3.19 0.86
CA PRO A 664 4.39 -3.80 -0.06
C PRO A 664 5.77 -3.14 -0.04
N LEU A 665 5.83 -1.80 -0.07
CA LEU A 665 7.11 -1.08 -0.04
C LEU A 665 7.85 -1.28 1.29
N LEU A 666 7.15 -1.14 2.42
CA LEU A 666 7.76 -1.29 3.74
C LEU A 666 8.29 -2.71 4.00
N LEU A 667 7.50 -3.73 3.67
CA LEU A 667 7.91 -5.12 3.84
C LEU A 667 9.08 -5.45 2.91
N ARG A 668 9.08 -4.89 1.70
CA ARG A 668 10.21 -5.03 0.78
C ARG A 668 11.48 -4.43 1.38
N TRP A 669 11.45 -3.16 1.79
CA TRP A 669 12.65 -2.41 2.18
C TRP A 669 13.32 -2.91 3.46
N MET A 670 12.54 -3.44 4.40
CA MET A 670 13.10 -4.01 5.64
C MET A 670 13.89 -5.30 5.41
N LEU A 671 13.52 -6.07 4.38
CA LEU A 671 14.16 -7.34 4.02
C LEU A 671 15.31 -7.11 3.02
N VAL A 672 15.08 -6.29 2.01
CA VAL A 672 16.06 -5.93 0.98
C VAL A 672 15.85 -4.46 0.64
N SER A 673 16.88 -3.64 0.61
CA SER A 673 16.79 -2.26 0.14
C SER A 673 18.09 -1.85 -0.50
N ASP A 674 18.02 -0.98 -1.50
CA ASP A 674 19.19 -0.27 -2.01
C ASP A 674 19.20 1.17 -1.55
N ASP A 675 20.38 1.77 -1.52
CA ASP A 675 20.51 3.18 -1.21
C ASP A 675 20.15 4.06 -2.40
N SER A 676 19.76 5.30 -2.11
CA SER A 676 19.34 6.22 -3.16
C SER A 676 20.51 6.67 -4.04
N ALA A 677 21.76 6.58 -3.58
CA ALA A 677 22.95 6.84 -4.40
C ALA A 677 23.19 5.72 -5.42
N GLY A 678 22.77 4.49 -5.13
CA GLY A 678 22.92 3.36 -6.02
C GLY A 678 24.24 2.63 -5.94
N GLU A 679 24.82 2.63 -4.76
CA GLU A 679 26.13 2.09 -4.44
C GLU A 679 26.01 0.88 -3.50
N GLN A 680 24.99 0.87 -2.63
CA GLN A 680 24.91 -0.05 -1.50
C GLN A 680 23.62 -0.87 -1.50
N LEU A 681 23.76 -2.16 -1.21
CA LEU A 681 22.66 -3.11 -0.97
C LEU A 681 22.59 -3.45 0.52
N PHE A 682 21.41 -3.35 1.11
CA PHE A 682 21.12 -3.71 2.50
C PHE A 682 20.16 -4.90 2.56
N LEU A 683 20.50 -5.88 3.40
CA LEU A 683 19.74 -7.11 3.63
C LEU A 683 19.36 -7.21 5.11
N ALA A 684 18.10 -7.56 5.37
CA ALA A 684 17.47 -7.68 6.68
C ALA A 684 17.66 -6.48 7.62
N ARG A 685 17.74 -5.27 7.04
CA ARG A 685 18.08 -4.04 7.76
C ARG A 685 17.16 -3.75 8.95
N ALA A 686 15.87 -4.07 8.82
CA ALA A 686 14.87 -3.83 9.85
C ALA A 686 14.03 -5.07 10.16
N VAL A 687 14.60 -6.28 10.11
CA VAL A 687 13.87 -7.48 10.58
C VAL A 687 13.59 -7.35 12.09
N PRO A 688 12.34 -7.52 12.57
CA PRO A 688 12.03 -7.46 14.00
C PRO A 688 12.82 -8.50 14.77
N ARG A 689 13.34 -8.13 15.95
CA ARG A 689 14.06 -9.09 16.81
C ARG A 689 13.18 -10.27 17.21
N ALA A 690 11.87 -10.04 17.40
CA ALA A 690 10.88 -11.06 17.72
C ALA A 690 10.74 -12.11 16.60
N TRP A 691 10.88 -11.70 15.33
CA TRP A 691 10.80 -12.64 14.20
C TRP A 691 12.00 -13.57 14.15
N LEU A 692 13.20 -13.08 14.48
CA LEU A 692 14.37 -13.95 14.61
C LEU A 692 14.32 -14.80 15.88
N ALA A 693 13.71 -14.30 16.96
CA ALA A 693 13.56 -15.05 18.21
C ALA A 693 12.61 -16.26 18.10
N SER A 694 11.66 -16.26 17.16
CA SER A 694 10.74 -17.39 16.97
C SER A 694 11.42 -18.65 16.42
N GLY A 695 12.58 -18.50 15.75
CA GLY A 695 13.25 -19.61 15.05
C GLY A 695 12.62 -20.00 13.72
N GLU A 696 11.53 -19.31 13.33
CA GLU A 696 10.92 -19.43 12.02
C GLU A 696 11.79 -18.75 10.94
N ALA A 697 11.57 -19.15 9.69
CA ALA A 697 12.31 -18.61 8.58
C ALA A 697 11.84 -17.18 8.22
N VAL A 698 12.79 -16.31 7.91
CA VAL A 698 12.57 -14.94 7.44
C VAL A 698 13.36 -14.71 6.16
N GLY A 699 12.77 -14.09 5.14
CA GLY A 699 13.52 -13.88 3.91
C GLY A 699 12.69 -13.43 2.73
N MET A 700 13.32 -13.42 1.57
CA MET A 700 12.70 -13.10 0.29
C MET A 700 13.50 -13.76 -0.83
N THR A 701 12.82 -14.35 -1.81
CA THR A 701 13.47 -15.08 -2.92
C THR A 701 13.41 -14.28 -4.21
N ALA A 702 14.54 -14.20 -4.93
CA ALA A 702 14.68 -13.54 -6.23
C ALA A 702 14.16 -12.08 -6.26
N ALA A 703 14.42 -11.32 -5.18
CA ALA A 703 14.02 -9.92 -5.10
C ALA A 703 14.80 -9.07 -6.10
N PRO A 704 14.13 -8.23 -6.92
CA PRO A 704 14.81 -7.44 -7.95
C PRO A 704 15.56 -6.26 -7.35
N THR A 705 16.80 -6.06 -7.75
CA THR A 705 17.63 -4.90 -7.37
C THR A 705 18.20 -4.26 -8.63
N ARG A 706 18.82 -3.08 -8.50
CA ARG A 706 19.51 -2.43 -9.63
C ARG A 706 20.70 -3.22 -10.16
N TRP A 707 21.14 -4.26 -9.45
CA TRP A 707 22.25 -5.12 -9.81
C TRP A 707 21.83 -6.51 -10.30
N GLY A 708 20.51 -6.79 -10.29
CA GLY A 708 19.97 -8.12 -10.57
C GLY A 708 19.22 -8.69 -9.36
N THR A 709 19.04 -10.00 -9.28
CA THR A 709 18.17 -10.60 -8.25
C THR A 709 18.93 -11.04 -7.00
N VAL A 710 18.33 -10.87 -5.82
CA VAL A 710 18.92 -11.33 -4.55
C VAL A 710 17.95 -12.27 -3.84
N THR A 711 18.48 -13.37 -3.30
CA THR A 711 17.73 -14.24 -2.38
C THR A 711 18.33 -14.14 -1.00
N LEU A 712 17.51 -13.89 0.00
CA LEU A 712 17.87 -13.86 1.41
C LEU A 712 17.03 -14.89 2.16
N ARG A 713 17.69 -15.72 2.97
CA ARG A 713 17.03 -16.62 3.92
C ARG A 713 17.73 -16.52 5.27
N LEU A 714 16.97 -16.32 6.33
CA LEU A 714 17.42 -16.23 7.71
C LEU A 714 16.64 -17.24 8.54
N ARG A 715 17.32 -17.90 9.46
CA ARG A 715 16.69 -18.74 10.49
C ARG A 715 17.54 -18.71 11.74
N THR A 716 16.90 -18.73 12.90
CA THR A 716 17.61 -18.82 14.18
C THR A 716 17.50 -20.23 14.75
N ASP A 717 18.63 -20.83 15.05
CA ASP A 717 18.73 -21.95 15.98
C ASP A 717 18.69 -21.38 17.40
N THR A 718 17.53 -21.46 18.04
CA THR A 718 17.28 -20.92 19.39
C THR A 718 18.02 -21.71 20.47
N THR A 719 18.31 -22.99 20.23
CA THR A 719 19.05 -23.84 21.17
C THR A 719 20.55 -23.52 21.12
N ALA A 720 21.10 -23.42 19.90
CA ALA A 720 22.50 -23.07 19.69
C ALA A 720 22.79 -21.56 19.83
N ARG A 721 21.75 -20.74 20.05
CA ARG A 721 21.80 -19.28 20.05
C ARG A 721 22.55 -18.73 18.83
N ARG A 722 22.14 -19.18 17.65
CA ARG A 722 22.80 -18.89 16.38
C ARG A 722 21.80 -18.45 15.32
N ILE A 723 22.10 -17.36 14.61
CA ILE A 723 21.40 -16.94 13.40
C ILE A 723 22.18 -17.48 12.20
N ASP A 724 21.52 -18.26 11.36
CA ASP A 724 22.02 -18.76 10.09
C ASP A 724 21.39 -17.94 8.95
N ALA A 725 22.22 -17.42 8.05
CA ALA A 725 21.78 -16.70 6.87
C ALA A 725 22.37 -17.31 5.59
N GLN A 726 21.54 -17.40 4.56
CA GLN A 726 21.94 -17.79 3.21
C GLN A 726 21.59 -16.64 2.26
N VAL A 727 22.59 -16.17 1.53
CA VAL A 727 22.42 -15.07 0.58
C VAL A 727 22.87 -15.54 -0.80
N GLN A 728 21.99 -15.43 -1.79
CA GLN A 728 22.39 -15.47 -3.20
C GLN A 728 22.55 -14.04 -3.67
N LEU A 729 23.78 -13.64 -3.96
CA LEU A 729 24.14 -12.28 -4.34
C LEU A 729 23.71 -11.99 -5.79
N PRO A 730 23.41 -10.72 -6.11
CA PRO A 730 23.03 -10.32 -7.46
C PRO A 730 24.14 -10.54 -8.50
N GLU A 731 23.73 -10.62 -9.76
CA GLU A 731 24.60 -10.92 -10.90
C GLU A 731 25.67 -9.85 -11.11
N ARG A 732 25.35 -8.59 -10.82
CA ARG A 732 26.33 -7.49 -10.78
C ARG A 732 26.67 -7.16 -9.33
N ALA A 733 27.91 -6.77 -9.08
CA ALA A 733 28.33 -6.38 -7.74
C ALA A 733 27.90 -4.94 -7.42
N PRO A 734 27.16 -4.69 -6.31
CA PRO A 734 27.13 -3.39 -5.64
C PRO A 734 28.52 -3.02 -5.13
N GLU A 735 28.75 -1.74 -4.84
CA GLU A 735 29.99 -1.32 -4.19
C GLU A 735 30.12 -1.93 -2.80
N ARG A 736 28.99 -2.01 -2.07
CA ARG A 736 28.90 -2.68 -0.77
C ARG A 736 27.61 -3.43 -0.61
N THR A 737 27.67 -4.57 0.07
CA THR A 737 26.49 -5.31 0.51
C THR A 737 26.58 -5.58 2.00
N TRP A 738 25.52 -5.21 2.70
CA TRP A 738 25.40 -5.32 4.14
C TRP A 738 24.32 -6.31 4.52
N LEU A 739 24.64 -7.26 5.38
CA LEU A 739 23.66 -8.09 6.07
C LEU A 739 23.55 -7.64 7.52
N THR A 740 22.34 -7.34 7.96
CA THR A 740 22.04 -6.98 9.36
C THR A 740 21.49 -8.19 10.10
N LEU A 741 22.01 -8.46 11.30
CA LEU A 741 21.73 -9.64 12.12
C LEU A 741 21.21 -9.19 13.49
N ARG A 742 19.94 -8.77 13.53
CA ARG A 742 19.32 -8.19 14.74
C ARG A 742 19.03 -9.29 15.78
N ALA A 743 20.02 -9.58 16.63
CA ALA A 743 19.90 -10.61 17.67
C ALA A 743 18.64 -10.42 18.55
N PRO A 744 18.06 -11.50 19.11
CA PRO A 744 16.89 -11.42 19.99
C PRO A 744 17.04 -10.37 21.10
N ALA A 745 15.92 -9.76 21.51
CA ALA A 745 15.92 -8.70 22.51
C ALA A 745 16.66 -9.11 23.80
N GLY A 746 17.44 -8.18 24.37
CA GLY A 746 18.26 -8.44 25.55
C GLY A 746 19.55 -9.24 25.32
N THR A 747 19.84 -9.67 24.08
CA THR A 747 21.06 -10.39 23.72
C THR A 747 21.99 -9.55 22.83
N ARG A 748 23.24 -9.97 22.68
CA ARG A 748 24.19 -9.35 21.74
C ARG A 748 24.95 -10.37 20.91
N LEU A 749 25.32 -9.99 19.69
CA LEU A 749 26.21 -10.82 18.87
C LEU A 749 27.59 -10.95 19.52
N GLN A 750 28.12 -12.17 19.55
CA GLN A 750 29.44 -12.48 20.08
C GLN A 750 30.44 -12.79 18.96
N ARG A 751 30.00 -13.54 17.93
CA ARG A 751 30.87 -14.02 16.85
C ARG A 751 30.07 -14.15 15.56
N VAL A 752 30.68 -13.77 14.44
CA VAL A 752 30.13 -14.00 13.10
C VAL A 752 31.16 -14.68 12.21
N LEU A 753 30.71 -15.69 11.45
CA LEU A 753 31.45 -16.31 10.36
C LEU A 753 30.75 -15.99 9.04
N VAL A 754 31.53 -15.65 8.02
CA VAL A 754 31.12 -15.55 6.61
C VAL A 754 31.91 -16.60 5.82
N ASP A 755 31.22 -17.54 5.20
CA ASP A 755 31.81 -18.70 4.52
C ASP A 755 32.87 -19.42 5.39
N GLY A 756 32.53 -19.60 6.67
CA GLY A 756 33.38 -20.25 7.68
C GLY A 756 34.53 -19.40 8.21
N LYS A 757 34.76 -18.18 7.68
CA LYS A 757 35.83 -17.28 8.12
C LYS A 757 35.30 -16.22 9.07
N ALA A 758 36.07 -15.89 10.12
CA ALA A 758 35.68 -14.84 11.06
C ALA A 758 35.50 -13.49 10.35
N ALA A 759 34.39 -12.82 10.64
CA ALA A 759 34.06 -11.53 10.07
C ALA A 759 33.86 -10.47 11.16
N ARG A 760 34.17 -9.21 10.82
CA ARG A 760 34.03 -8.09 11.74
C ARG A 760 32.61 -7.52 11.71
N LEU A 761 32.03 -7.40 12.90
CA LEU A 761 30.78 -6.66 13.12
C LEU A 761 30.99 -5.16 12.96
N GLN A 762 30.06 -4.52 12.27
CA GLN A 762 30.08 -3.12 11.86
C GLN A 762 28.68 -2.50 12.02
N GLY A 763 28.53 -1.24 11.58
CA GLY A 763 27.29 -0.48 11.71
C GLY A 763 27.11 0.15 13.10
N PRO A 764 26.12 1.03 13.25
CA PRO A 764 25.91 1.78 14.50
C PRO A 764 25.57 0.88 15.69
N HIS A 765 24.95 -0.28 15.47
CA HIS A 765 24.55 -1.23 16.51
C HIS A 765 25.46 -2.46 16.62
N ALA A 766 26.60 -2.48 15.91
CA ALA A 766 27.51 -3.62 15.83
C ALA A 766 26.82 -4.94 15.44
N ASP A 767 25.84 -4.86 14.54
CA ASP A 767 24.99 -5.97 14.09
C ASP A 767 25.07 -6.22 12.58
N ARG A 768 25.99 -5.54 11.88
CA ARG A 768 26.18 -5.70 10.43
C ARG A 768 27.45 -6.43 10.08
N VAL A 769 27.40 -7.16 8.98
CA VAL A 769 28.56 -7.73 8.32
C VAL A 769 28.55 -7.38 6.84
N GLY A 770 29.72 -7.03 6.30
CA GLY A 770 29.89 -6.81 4.86
C GLY A 770 30.04 -8.14 4.13
N LEU A 771 29.35 -8.29 3.00
CA LEU A 771 29.43 -9.49 2.16
C LEU A 771 30.28 -9.22 0.91
N SER A 772 31.22 -10.12 0.62
CA SER A 772 32.06 -10.05 -0.58
C SER A 772 31.39 -10.74 -1.77
N HIS A 773 31.44 -10.12 -2.94
CA HIS A 773 30.97 -10.69 -4.21
C HIS A 773 31.96 -11.70 -4.84
N SER A 774 32.76 -12.40 -4.03
CA SER A 774 33.71 -13.41 -4.51
C SER A 774 33.05 -14.74 -4.90
N ALA A 775 31.82 -14.97 -4.44
CA ALA A 775 31.00 -16.14 -4.75
C ALA A 775 29.54 -15.70 -4.94
N ALA A 776 28.79 -16.45 -5.76
CA ALA A 776 27.37 -16.17 -6.01
C ALA A 776 26.49 -16.47 -4.78
N ALA A 777 26.91 -17.38 -3.91
CA ALA A 777 26.22 -17.75 -2.69
C ALA A 777 27.13 -17.55 -1.48
N VAL A 778 26.60 -16.92 -0.42
CA VAL A 778 27.31 -16.64 0.82
C VAL A 778 26.53 -17.23 1.99
N GLN A 779 27.24 -17.90 2.88
CA GLN A 779 26.69 -18.44 4.13
C GLN A 779 27.21 -17.61 5.31
N VAL A 780 26.30 -17.17 6.17
CA VAL A 780 26.64 -16.40 7.37
C VAL A 780 26.10 -17.09 8.60
N GLN A 781 26.93 -17.21 9.64
CA GLN A 781 26.54 -17.78 10.92
C GLN A 781 26.93 -16.82 12.04
N ALA A 782 25.98 -16.46 12.89
CA ALA A 782 26.21 -15.49 13.96
C ALA A 782 25.68 -15.99 15.31
N TRP A 783 26.56 -16.08 16.29
CA TRP A 783 26.22 -16.52 17.65
C TRP A 783 25.94 -15.31 18.54
N TYR A 784 24.95 -15.43 19.41
CA TYR A 784 24.58 -14.40 20.38
C TYR A 784 24.59 -14.94 21.81
N VAL A 785 24.76 -14.03 22.78
CA VAL A 785 24.82 -14.32 24.22
C VAL A 785 23.80 -13.54 25.02
#